data_AF-A0A2P6TW28-F1
#
_entry.id   AF-A0A2P6TW28-F1
#
_cell.length_a   1.000
_cell.length_b   1.000
_cell.length_c   1.000
_cell.angle_alpha   90.00
_cell.angle_beta   90.00
_cell.angle_gamma   90.00
#
_symmetry.space_group_name_H-M   'P 1'
#
loop_
_entity.id
_entity.type
_entity.pdbx_description
1 polymer ?
#
loop_
_entity_poly.entity_id
_entity_poly.type
_entity_poly.pdbx_seq_one_letter_code
_entity_poly.pdbx_strand_id
1 'polypeptide(L)'
;MVDDLGSPRDWQLKGEGNANLVFAYTGSHPRLVGRVLRVRKPRPPPPPEQAALEDAVWAPVLGPLAAGPLNAAAEHSIGEEAGADDALAAAAAAAAQREQLYVQQVLAPLLGRHHIPPQQPVRPSPAFLQQLLSGSGVCSSSDAQAAAAAAGTTALLPDVTLLPGAQQEAFQDRRQQNEQQTQQAQQIHQQRRQRPPGQPVGPVLCIELKPKCGFVASCGTVHPSNRELKHSRSRYQLHQLLKLSQGKINACSSYDPCDLFSGDPARLRSALGALLEQPQNNLLLFVDGQRQELSSRGVWFRYRLCFVDLDLKPLAKIPAHAELDCRIVAAAKRHLGAAGVSAALLLACCSATAARNLTDIHARGLKASPYFYPVGGKGAWDNRLYSTADLYMIHQNLMRDGKVVGWSTVSGKYGFGTALCDPMNRNPLTGDAKCQRILGKEGISAGKNVFCSGQVTTADSEIIMFGGHSQDIEWLRHFKYNDGKNMAVTKKALPTGRWYPGAATLPDGKIIMVAGVAKSGCANYVVGANCATANNPTFAIYDPKTGELGSDKMGMAAQLNEAYPMSTYPHSIVTPDGGLAIAAKSSLVKYNRVGDGTAQGTRFQKAWQWPNRPGAAWVYPQESQGILMPMSPPYNSMVLLSAGGSKQNNAGFNTPAEDGAWAISLTDPNAQWAFLGKMPQSRVMGDSLYMCNGDILFLNGGHQGVAGWSSQQVSYRFADGTSYTCPKARCSKADRDGQFLNREPMIYNTETFQWSAKGSLAQAIKPRLYHSSAILLPNCQVMASGSDVTADTTAEFFSPPSLALPGRPAITRVGQFPLNKPRIVVGDKIAVEFQSTAPIERALLIRTGATTHSMPFDARALWLPIVDRVANGVVLQLPASPNVLVPGMYMVVVHTADRNVHSNGHIISVYGN
;
A
#
# COMPACT_ATOMS: atom_id res chain seq x y z
N MET A 1 37.41 -13.81 34.24
CA MET A 1 36.53 -12.77 34.84
C MET A 1 35.58 -13.37 35.88
N VAL A 2 36.01 -14.31 36.72
CA VAL A 2 35.16 -14.92 37.77
C VAL A 2 35.52 -14.40 39.18
N ASP A 3 36.67 -13.74 39.34
CA ASP A 3 37.21 -13.32 40.64
C ASP A 3 36.57 -12.04 41.23
N ASP A 4 35.61 -11.40 40.53
CA ASP A 4 35.09 -10.06 40.89
C ASP A 4 33.60 -10.08 41.34
N LEU A 5 33.04 -11.26 41.68
CA LEU A 5 31.61 -11.44 42.03
C LEU A 5 31.29 -11.34 43.54
N GLY A 6 32.28 -11.09 44.40
CA GLY A 6 32.07 -11.02 45.85
C GLY A 6 31.72 -12.38 46.49
N SER A 7 31.39 -12.38 47.78
CA SER A 7 31.03 -13.61 48.50
C SER A 7 29.65 -14.12 48.08
N PRO A 8 29.44 -15.43 47.86
CA PRO A 8 28.11 -15.99 47.61
C PRO A 8 27.07 -15.67 48.70
N ARG A 9 27.51 -15.40 49.94
CA ARG A 9 26.64 -15.00 51.06
C ARG A 9 26.06 -13.59 50.90
N ASP A 10 26.68 -12.76 50.06
CA ASP A 10 26.22 -11.42 49.74
C ASP A 10 25.16 -11.43 48.62
N TRP A 11 24.71 -12.61 48.18
CA TRP A 11 23.72 -12.77 47.12
C TRP A 11 22.47 -13.46 47.67
N GLN A 12 21.37 -12.70 47.79
CA GLN A 12 20.11 -13.20 48.32
C GLN A 12 19.17 -13.62 47.20
N LEU A 13 18.63 -14.84 47.23
CA LEU A 13 17.64 -15.31 46.26
C LEU A 13 16.38 -14.41 46.31
N LYS A 14 15.98 -13.87 45.16
CA LYS A 14 14.82 -12.98 45.01
C LYS A 14 13.71 -13.57 44.14
N GLY A 15 14.01 -14.56 43.31
CA GLY A 15 13.00 -15.19 42.48
C GLY A 15 13.53 -16.41 41.74
N GLU A 16 12.60 -17.27 41.36
CA GLU A 16 12.87 -18.51 40.64
C GLU A 16 12.01 -18.57 39.38
N GLY A 17 12.67 -18.68 38.22
CA GLY A 17 12.05 -18.90 36.92
C GLY A 17 12.21 -20.34 36.44
N ASN A 18 11.62 -20.66 35.27
CA ASN A 18 11.70 -22.00 34.69
C ASN A 18 13.13 -22.42 34.28
N ALA A 19 13.95 -21.47 33.83
CA ALA A 19 15.31 -21.74 33.37
C ALA A 19 16.40 -21.13 34.27
N ASN A 20 16.06 -20.23 35.20
CA ASN A 20 17.04 -19.48 35.98
C ASN A 20 16.59 -19.23 37.43
N LEU A 21 17.56 -19.16 38.35
CA LEU A 21 17.45 -18.58 39.69
C LEU A 21 17.94 -17.12 39.65
N VAL A 22 17.32 -16.23 40.41
CA VAL A 22 17.63 -14.80 40.45
C VAL A 22 18.04 -14.39 41.85
N PHE A 23 19.24 -13.83 42.01
CA PHE A 23 19.80 -13.37 43.27
C PHE A 23 20.08 -11.85 43.22
N ALA A 24 19.79 -11.11 44.27
CA ALA A 24 20.19 -9.70 44.38
C ALA A 24 21.42 -9.57 45.28
N TYR A 25 22.34 -8.68 44.92
CA TYR A 25 23.51 -8.40 45.75
C TYR A 25 23.11 -7.51 46.94
N THR A 26 23.40 -7.99 48.14
CA THR A 26 23.13 -7.31 49.42
C THR A 26 24.42 -6.93 50.16
N GLY A 27 25.59 -7.18 49.58
CA GLY A 27 26.88 -6.81 50.17
C GLY A 27 27.26 -5.34 49.92
N SER A 28 28.43 -4.95 50.43
CA SER A 28 28.93 -3.57 50.38
C SER A 28 29.88 -3.28 49.21
N HIS A 29 30.13 -4.26 48.32
CA HIS A 29 31.08 -4.09 47.22
C HIS A 29 30.60 -3.03 46.21
N PRO A 30 31.35 -1.92 46.01
CA PRO A 30 30.86 -0.72 45.34
C PRO A 30 30.52 -0.91 43.85
N ARG A 31 31.01 -1.97 43.21
CA ARG A 31 30.66 -2.34 41.82
C ARG A 31 29.38 -3.19 41.71
N LEU A 32 28.98 -3.84 42.80
CA LEU A 32 27.92 -4.85 42.84
C LEU A 32 26.65 -4.36 43.56
N VAL A 33 26.73 -3.29 44.36
CA VAL A 33 25.56 -2.65 44.99
C VAL A 33 24.50 -2.31 43.94
N GLY A 34 23.28 -2.83 44.11
CA GLY A 34 22.16 -2.67 43.18
C GLY A 34 22.18 -3.60 41.96
N ARG A 35 23.08 -4.60 41.91
CA ARG A 35 23.13 -5.61 40.84
C ARG A 35 22.36 -6.87 41.20
N VAL A 36 21.96 -7.60 40.16
CA VAL A 36 21.24 -8.88 40.23
C VAL A 36 22.02 -9.93 39.45
N LEU A 37 22.17 -11.13 40.00
CA LEU A 37 22.82 -12.30 39.44
C LEU A 37 21.76 -13.32 39.02
N ARG A 38 21.82 -13.80 37.78
CA ARG A 38 20.93 -14.85 37.25
C ARG A 38 21.75 -16.13 37.02
N VAL A 39 21.35 -17.24 37.65
CA VAL A 39 22.03 -18.54 37.56
C VAL A 39 21.13 -19.53 36.81
N ARG A 40 21.62 -20.12 35.72
CA ARG A 40 20.84 -21.06 34.90
C ARG A 40 20.67 -22.40 35.61
N LYS A 41 19.45 -22.95 35.60
CA LYS A 41 19.19 -24.33 36.05
C LYS A 41 19.80 -25.31 35.03
N PRO A 42 20.52 -26.35 35.46
CA PRO A 42 21.05 -27.35 34.55
C PRO A 42 19.91 -28.04 33.79
N ARG A 43 20.02 -28.14 32.45
CA ARG A 43 19.11 -28.97 31.64
C ARG A 43 19.70 -30.38 31.55
N PRO A 44 18.92 -31.44 31.82
CA PRO A 44 19.38 -32.79 31.52
C PRO A 44 19.54 -32.95 29.99
N PRO A 45 20.60 -33.63 29.55
CA PRO A 45 20.82 -33.92 28.14
C PRO A 45 19.75 -34.87 27.58
N PRO A 46 19.46 -34.80 26.27
CA PRO A 46 18.53 -35.72 25.64
C PRO A 46 19.10 -37.15 25.68
N PRO A 47 18.26 -38.18 25.87
CA PRO A 47 18.69 -39.58 25.80
C PRO A 47 19.38 -39.90 24.46
N PRO A 48 20.32 -40.86 24.41
CA PRO A 48 21.08 -41.20 23.20
C PRO A 48 20.20 -41.54 21.98
N GLU A 49 19.07 -42.23 22.18
CA GLU A 49 18.08 -42.51 21.13
C GLU A 49 17.45 -41.24 20.57
N GLN A 50 17.23 -40.22 21.41
CA GLN A 50 16.69 -38.94 20.99
C GLN A 50 17.71 -38.14 20.18
N ALA A 51 18.99 -38.16 20.58
CA ALA A 51 20.06 -37.49 19.84
C ALA A 51 20.26 -38.08 18.42
N ALA A 52 20.11 -39.40 18.30
CA ALA A 52 20.16 -40.13 17.02
C ALA A 52 18.92 -39.86 16.14
N LEU A 53 17.73 -39.80 16.74
CA LEU A 53 16.49 -39.43 16.04
C LEU A 53 16.55 -37.99 15.51
N GLU A 54 17.09 -37.08 16.30
CA GLU A 54 17.30 -35.69 15.91
C GLU A 54 18.30 -35.54 14.75
N ASP A 55 19.36 -36.35 14.71
CA ASP A 55 20.29 -36.39 13.58
C ASP A 55 19.62 -36.92 12.31
N ALA A 56 18.88 -38.02 12.42
CA ALA A 56 18.18 -38.61 11.27
C ALA A 56 17.13 -37.66 10.67
N VAL A 57 16.47 -36.83 11.49
CA VAL A 57 15.44 -35.88 11.05
C VAL A 57 16.03 -34.62 10.43
N TRP A 58 17.14 -34.10 10.96
CA TRP A 58 17.68 -32.79 10.54
C TRP A 58 18.89 -32.86 9.60
N ALA A 59 19.62 -33.97 9.53
CA ALA A 59 20.74 -34.14 8.59
C ALA A 59 20.38 -33.86 7.12
N PRO A 60 19.18 -34.19 6.61
CA PRO A 60 18.76 -33.85 5.24
C PRO A 60 18.50 -32.35 5.02
N VAL A 61 18.28 -31.58 6.09
CA VAL A 61 17.87 -30.16 6.04
C VAL A 61 19.03 -29.22 6.36
N LEU A 62 19.88 -29.59 7.32
CA LEU A 62 20.99 -28.76 7.83
C LEU A 62 22.38 -29.22 7.36
N GLY A 63 22.46 -30.38 6.68
CA GLY A 63 23.70 -31.06 6.33
C GLY A 63 24.27 -31.90 7.49
N PRO A 64 25.25 -32.80 7.22
CA PRO A 64 25.96 -33.52 8.28
C PRO A 64 26.73 -32.54 9.16
N LEU A 65 26.73 -32.77 10.48
CA LEU A 65 27.57 -32.02 11.43
C LEU A 65 29.04 -32.22 11.02
N ALA A 66 29.66 -31.19 10.44
CA ALA A 66 31.10 -31.23 10.21
C ALA A 66 31.82 -31.35 11.55
N ALA A 67 32.83 -32.22 11.62
CA ALA A 67 33.76 -32.30 12.74
C ALA A 67 34.48 -30.94 12.87
N GLY A 68 33.84 -30.03 13.60
CA GLY A 68 34.35 -28.70 13.85
C GLY A 68 35.50 -28.74 14.86
N PRO A 69 36.27 -27.65 14.98
CA PRO A 69 37.52 -27.60 15.76
C PRO A 69 37.37 -27.84 17.27
N LEU A 70 36.14 -27.96 17.79
CA LEU A 70 35.88 -28.42 19.16
C LEU A 70 36.22 -29.90 19.38
N ASN A 71 36.18 -30.74 18.34
CA ASN A 71 36.60 -32.14 18.43
C ASN A 71 38.13 -32.31 18.40
N ALA A 72 38.87 -31.36 17.82
CA ALA A 72 40.34 -31.43 17.76
C ALA A 72 41.01 -31.15 19.12
N ALA A 73 40.32 -30.47 20.04
CA ALA A 73 40.80 -30.30 21.41
C ALA A 73 40.63 -31.56 22.28
N ALA A 74 39.74 -32.48 21.88
CA ALA A 74 39.55 -33.76 22.55
C ALA A 74 40.56 -34.83 22.08
N GLU A 75 41.12 -34.70 20.87
CA GLU A 75 42.07 -35.69 20.33
C GLU A 75 43.48 -35.57 20.93
N HIS A 76 43.82 -34.49 21.63
CA HIS A 76 45.17 -34.32 22.18
C HIS A 76 45.38 -34.81 23.61
N SER A 77 44.38 -35.48 24.20
CA SER A 77 44.51 -36.10 25.53
C SER A 77 43.56 -37.29 25.70
N ILE A 78 43.65 -38.28 24.80
CA ILE A 78 43.01 -39.59 24.98
C ILE A 78 44.08 -40.64 25.27
N GLY A 79 44.57 -40.61 26.50
CA GLY A 79 45.04 -41.81 27.19
C GLY A 79 43.95 -42.19 28.19
N GLU A 80 43.23 -43.26 27.87
CA GLU A 80 42.36 -44.11 28.71
C GLU A 80 41.27 -43.44 29.61
N GLU A 81 40.04 -43.95 29.43
CA GLU A 81 38.81 -43.70 30.21
C GLU A 81 38.17 -42.30 30.10
N ALA A 82 37.50 -42.03 28.97
CA ALA A 82 36.48 -40.98 28.91
C ALA A 82 35.27 -41.39 29.77
N GLY A 83 35.06 -40.71 30.89
CA GLY A 83 33.95 -40.96 31.81
C GLY A 83 32.59 -40.54 31.23
N ALA A 84 31.51 -41.01 31.86
CA ALA A 84 30.13 -40.69 31.46
C ALA A 84 29.84 -39.17 31.36
N ASP A 85 30.59 -38.34 32.09
CA ASP A 85 30.49 -36.88 32.07
C ASP A 85 31.05 -36.25 30.78
N ASP A 86 32.07 -36.83 30.15
CA ASP A 86 32.67 -36.31 28.92
C ASP A 86 31.77 -36.60 27.70
N ALA A 87 31.13 -37.78 27.68
CA ALA A 87 30.10 -38.11 26.69
C ALA A 87 28.87 -37.19 26.81
N LEU A 88 28.54 -36.80 28.04
CA LEU A 88 27.45 -35.88 28.34
C LEU A 88 27.72 -34.47 27.83
N ALA A 89 28.96 -34.00 28.01
CA ALA A 89 29.43 -32.69 27.53
C ALA A 89 29.47 -32.64 26.00
N ALA A 90 29.93 -33.70 25.34
CA ALA A 90 29.94 -33.81 23.89
C ALA A 90 28.52 -33.78 23.28
N ALA A 91 27.57 -34.50 23.89
CA ALA A 91 26.16 -34.49 23.47
C ALA A 91 25.50 -33.11 23.65
N ALA A 92 25.82 -32.40 24.74
CA ALA A 92 25.34 -31.04 24.98
C ALA A 92 25.90 -30.02 23.98
N ALA A 93 27.17 -30.17 23.59
CA ALA A 93 27.81 -29.33 22.58
C ALA A 93 27.19 -29.55 21.18
N ALA A 94 26.94 -30.81 20.80
CA ALA A 94 26.27 -31.15 19.54
C ALA A 94 24.84 -30.60 19.47
N ALA A 95 24.08 -30.66 20.57
CA ALA A 95 22.74 -30.08 20.65
C ALA A 95 22.74 -28.55 20.49
N ALA A 96 23.69 -27.86 21.13
CA ALA A 96 23.85 -26.41 21.00
C ALA A 96 24.23 -25.99 19.56
N GLN A 97 25.09 -26.77 18.90
CA GLN A 97 25.49 -26.53 17.52
C GLN A 97 24.32 -26.73 16.52
N ARG A 98 23.43 -27.70 16.77
CA ARG A 98 22.20 -27.89 15.98
C ARG A 98 21.19 -26.75 16.17
N GLU A 99 21.01 -26.26 17.39
CA GLU A 99 20.15 -25.08 17.64
C GLU A 99 20.65 -23.85 16.86
N GLN A 100 21.96 -23.65 16.81
CA GLN A 100 22.58 -22.54 16.08
C GLN A 100 22.43 -22.68 14.55
N LEU A 101 22.62 -23.88 14.00
CA LEU A 101 22.43 -24.16 12.57
C LEU A 101 20.96 -24.02 12.15
N TYR A 102 20.01 -24.47 12.96
CA TYR A 102 18.58 -24.28 12.72
C TYR A 102 18.20 -22.80 12.68
N VAL A 103 18.75 -21.97 13.58
CA VAL A 103 18.53 -20.53 13.57
C VAL A 103 19.08 -19.90 12.28
N GLN A 104 20.29 -20.27 11.87
CA GLN A 104 20.96 -19.67 10.71
C GLN A 104 20.41 -20.12 9.37
N GLN A 105 20.07 -21.41 9.23
CA GLN A 105 19.72 -22.00 7.93
C GLN A 105 18.21 -22.14 7.71
N VAL A 106 17.42 -22.13 8.79
CA VAL A 106 15.95 -22.26 8.70
C VAL A 106 15.26 -20.98 9.16
N LEU A 107 15.57 -20.47 10.35
CA LEU A 107 14.87 -19.29 10.88
C LEU A 107 15.28 -17.96 10.22
N ALA A 108 16.57 -17.73 9.96
CA ALA A 108 17.03 -16.49 9.33
C ALA A 108 16.48 -16.30 7.89
N PRO A 109 16.38 -17.35 7.05
CA PRO A 109 15.69 -17.25 5.76
C PRO A 109 14.17 -17.07 5.88
N LEU A 110 13.54 -17.71 6.88
CA LEU A 110 12.09 -17.58 7.14
C LEU A 110 11.69 -16.18 7.66
N LEU A 111 12.58 -15.50 8.39
CA LEU A 111 12.32 -14.21 9.06
C LEU A 111 12.94 -12.99 8.36
N GLY A 112 13.91 -13.19 7.45
CA GLY A 112 14.53 -12.12 6.66
C GLY A 112 15.27 -11.07 7.50
N ARG A 113 15.23 -9.79 7.07
CA ARG A 113 15.95 -8.65 7.68
C ARG A 113 15.49 -8.28 9.10
N HIS A 114 14.46 -8.96 9.61
CA HIS A 114 13.93 -8.84 10.96
C HIS A 114 14.66 -9.74 11.96
N HIS A 115 15.66 -10.50 11.50
CA HIS A 115 16.62 -11.18 12.33
C HIS A 115 17.60 -10.18 12.97
N ILE A 116 17.46 -9.93 14.28
CA ILE A 116 18.50 -9.29 15.10
C ILE A 116 19.24 -10.41 15.82
N PRO A 117 20.58 -10.51 15.71
CA PRO A 117 21.33 -11.52 16.44
C PRO A 117 21.11 -11.34 17.96
N PRO A 118 20.98 -12.44 18.72
CA PRO A 118 20.77 -12.36 20.15
C PRO A 118 22.00 -11.72 20.78
N GLN A 119 21.95 -10.45 21.22
CA GLN A 119 22.99 -9.80 22.08
C GLN A 119 22.89 -8.29 22.38
N GLN A 120 21.90 -7.51 21.90
CA GLN A 120 21.88 -6.07 22.22
C GLN A 120 20.94 -5.71 23.41
N PRO A 121 21.45 -5.04 24.47
CA PRO A 121 20.63 -4.57 25.59
C PRO A 121 19.71 -3.41 25.18
N VAL A 122 18.46 -3.43 25.66
CA VAL A 122 17.45 -2.38 25.40
C VAL A 122 17.22 -1.55 26.66
N ARG A 123 17.47 -0.23 26.58
CA ARG A 123 17.23 0.72 27.68
C ARG A 123 15.82 1.32 27.56
N PRO A 124 14.92 1.11 28.54
CA PRO A 124 13.65 1.83 28.59
C PRO A 124 13.92 3.32 28.85
N SER A 125 13.08 4.20 28.29
CA SER A 125 13.23 5.64 28.54
C SER A 125 12.77 6.00 29.97
N PRO A 126 13.39 6.98 30.64
CA PRO A 126 12.94 7.47 31.95
C PRO A 126 11.45 7.88 31.96
N ALA A 127 10.94 8.40 30.84
CA ALA A 127 9.54 8.74 30.65
C ALA A 127 8.59 7.53 30.72
N PHE A 128 9.02 6.36 30.22
CA PHE A 128 8.24 5.11 30.30
C PHE A 128 8.13 4.62 31.75
N LEU A 129 9.20 4.69 32.53
CA LEU A 129 9.22 4.25 33.92
C LEU A 129 8.41 5.18 34.82
N GLN A 130 8.55 6.49 34.65
CA GLN A 130 7.82 7.49 35.43
C GLN A 130 6.30 7.32 35.27
N GLN A 131 5.83 7.11 34.05
CA GLN A 131 4.40 7.01 33.78
C GLN A 131 3.79 5.65 34.12
N LEU A 132 4.55 4.54 34.02
CA LEU A 132 4.14 3.23 34.50
C LEU A 132 3.92 3.23 36.03
N LEU A 133 4.78 3.92 36.77
CA LEU A 133 4.71 4.04 38.23
C LEU A 133 3.61 4.98 38.70
N SER A 134 3.38 6.09 37.99
CA SER A 134 2.29 7.01 38.31
C SER A 134 0.92 6.47 37.91
N GLY A 135 0.85 5.65 36.86
CA GLY A 135 -0.39 5.06 36.34
C GLY A 135 -0.86 3.81 37.09
N SER A 136 0.04 3.12 37.80
CA SER A 136 -0.27 1.92 38.59
C SER A 136 -0.82 2.21 39.99
N GLY A 137 -0.70 3.46 40.47
CA GLY A 137 -1.11 3.86 41.82
C GLY A 137 -0.21 3.32 42.95
N VAL A 138 0.95 2.75 42.60
CA VAL A 138 1.84 2.05 43.56
C VAL A 138 2.79 3.01 44.29
N CYS A 139 3.07 4.20 43.75
CA CYS A 139 3.95 5.21 44.37
C CYS A 139 3.44 6.64 44.12
N SER A 140 3.86 7.61 44.93
CA SER A 140 3.51 9.03 44.72
C SER A 140 4.19 9.61 43.47
N SER A 141 3.67 10.70 42.89
CA SER A 141 4.24 11.32 41.67
C SER A 141 5.69 11.78 41.84
N SER A 142 6.08 12.17 43.06
CA SER A 142 7.45 12.51 43.44
C SER A 142 8.36 11.28 43.53
N ASP A 143 7.86 10.14 44.02
CA ASP A 143 8.61 8.89 44.10
C ASP A 143 8.81 8.26 42.72
N ALA A 144 7.82 8.40 41.82
CA ALA A 144 7.91 8.00 40.42
C ALA A 144 8.94 8.82 39.63
N GLN A 145 9.06 10.12 39.93
CA GLN A 145 10.13 10.98 39.38
C GLN A 145 11.51 10.59 39.90
N ALA A 146 11.65 10.28 41.19
CA ALA A 146 12.91 9.85 41.78
C ALA A 146 13.38 8.48 41.24
N ALA A 147 12.47 7.52 41.08
CA ALA A 147 12.75 6.20 40.50
C ALA A 147 13.10 6.28 39.01
N ALA A 148 12.44 7.15 38.24
CA ALA A 148 12.77 7.41 36.83
C ALA A 148 14.11 8.15 36.66
N ALA A 149 14.48 9.03 37.60
CA ALA A 149 15.79 9.70 37.63
C ALA A 149 16.92 8.75 38.04
N ALA A 150 16.63 7.70 38.82
CA ALA A 150 17.55 6.64 39.19
C ALA A 150 17.73 5.55 38.12
N ALA A 151 16.99 5.61 37.00
CA ALA A 151 16.96 4.62 35.90
C ALA A 151 18.25 4.52 35.05
N GLY A 152 19.42 4.80 35.64
CA GLY A 152 20.71 4.35 35.10
C GLY A 152 20.90 2.83 35.15
N THR A 153 19.96 2.08 35.72
CA THR A 153 20.05 0.63 35.99
C THR A 153 18.86 -0.20 35.51
N THR A 154 17.92 0.34 34.74
CA THR A 154 16.79 -0.46 34.23
C THR A 154 17.15 -1.15 32.91
N ALA A 155 17.23 -2.48 32.93
CA ALA A 155 17.41 -3.31 31.75
C ALA A 155 16.10 -4.03 31.41
N LEU A 156 15.64 -3.92 30.15
CA LEU A 156 14.71 -4.89 29.60
C LEU A 156 15.52 -6.15 29.28
N LEU A 157 15.20 -7.25 29.96
CA LEU A 157 15.86 -8.55 29.77
C LEU A 157 14.92 -9.50 29.02
N PRO A 158 15.02 -9.58 27.69
CA PRO A 158 14.63 -10.79 26.99
C PRO A 158 15.59 -11.93 27.35
N ASP A 159 15.09 -13.16 27.46
CA ASP A 159 15.85 -14.33 27.88
C ASP A 159 16.94 -14.74 26.86
N VAL A 160 18.12 -14.10 26.84
CA VAL A 160 19.35 -14.69 26.26
C VAL A 160 20.61 -14.18 26.97
N THR A 161 21.47 -15.11 27.40
CA THR A 161 22.81 -14.85 27.96
C THR A 161 23.88 -14.94 26.87
N LEU A 162 24.97 -14.19 27.04
CA LEU A 162 26.23 -14.40 26.34
C LEU A 162 27.37 -14.55 27.35
N LEU A 163 28.41 -15.33 27.01
CA LEU A 163 29.85 -15.03 27.20
C LEU A 163 30.71 -16.13 26.49
N PRO A 164 32.02 -15.93 26.24
CA PRO A 164 32.57 -15.78 24.88
C PRO A 164 33.57 -16.88 24.44
N GLY A 165 33.88 -16.91 23.14
CA GLY A 165 35.10 -17.50 22.58
C GLY A 165 35.42 -16.92 21.20
N ALA A 166 36.59 -16.27 21.06
CA ALA A 166 37.47 -16.12 19.88
C ALA A 166 36.84 -16.34 18.47
N GLN A 167 36.93 -15.49 17.43
CA GLN A 167 37.90 -14.49 16.93
C GLN A 167 37.10 -13.55 15.97
N GLN A 168 37.33 -12.22 15.96
CA GLN A 168 38.13 -11.48 14.94
C GLN A 168 37.76 -11.90 13.49
N GLU A 169 37.26 -11.04 12.59
CA GLU A 169 37.84 -9.77 12.13
C GLU A 169 36.79 -8.85 11.47
N ALA A 170 37.22 -7.62 11.17
CA ALA A 170 36.52 -6.53 10.47
C ALA A 170 35.62 -5.64 11.33
N PHE A 171 36.19 -4.64 12.02
CA PHE A 171 35.62 -3.29 12.18
C PHE A 171 36.65 -2.38 12.87
N GLN A 172 37.72 -2.00 12.15
CA GLN A 172 38.71 -1.02 12.65
C GLN A 172 38.19 0.43 12.65
N ASP A 173 37.09 0.72 11.95
CA ASP A 173 36.59 2.09 11.78
C ASP A 173 35.70 2.63 12.92
N ARG A 174 35.40 1.80 13.94
CA ARG A 174 34.53 2.17 15.09
C ARG A 174 35.26 2.51 16.39
N ARG A 175 36.59 2.38 16.46
CA ARG A 175 37.35 2.71 17.68
C ARG A 175 37.42 4.21 17.94
N GLN A 176 37.60 5.03 16.91
CA GLN A 176 37.78 6.48 17.08
C GLN A 176 36.47 7.20 17.52
N GLN A 177 35.30 6.74 17.06
CA GLN A 177 34.02 7.31 17.51
C GLN A 177 33.64 6.90 18.95
N ASN A 178 34.08 5.73 19.41
CA ASN A 178 33.81 5.26 20.77
C ASN A 178 34.72 5.91 21.83
N GLU A 179 35.93 6.33 21.48
CA GLU A 179 36.83 7.01 22.41
C GLU A 179 36.33 8.42 22.77
N GLN A 180 35.76 9.17 21.82
CA GLN A 180 35.13 10.48 22.10
C GLN A 180 33.88 10.36 22.98
N GLN A 181 33.04 9.33 22.77
CA GLN A 181 31.87 9.08 23.61
C GLN A 181 32.24 8.59 25.03
N THR A 182 33.36 7.87 25.15
CA THR A 182 33.86 7.38 26.44
C THR A 182 34.43 8.52 27.29
N GLN A 183 35.10 9.51 26.69
CA GLN A 183 35.58 10.70 27.40
C GLN A 183 34.42 11.58 27.90
N GLN A 184 33.34 11.70 27.12
CA GLN A 184 32.12 12.42 27.53
C GLN A 184 31.38 11.70 28.68
N ALA A 185 31.35 10.36 28.65
CA ALA A 185 30.80 9.54 29.73
C ALA A 185 31.62 9.59 31.04
N GLN A 186 32.96 9.73 30.94
CA GLN A 186 33.85 9.87 32.09
C GLN A 186 33.72 11.23 32.78
N GLN A 187 33.49 12.32 32.02
CA GLN A 187 33.18 13.64 32.60
C GLN A 187 31.84 13.64 33.37
N ILE A 188 30.82 12.96 32.84
CA ILE A 188 29.52 12.78 33.52
C ILE A 188 29.66 11.92 34.79
N HIS A 189 30.60 10.97 34.80
CA HIS A 189 30.86 10.11 35.96
C HIS A 189 31.62 10.84 37.08
N GLN A 190 32.54 11.76 36.74
CA GLN A 190 33.22 12.60 37.73
C GLN A 190 32.27 13.60 38.40
N GLN A 191 31.30 14.14 37.67
CA GLN A 191 30.26 15.01 38.24
C GLN A 191 29.31 14.29 39.23
N ARG A 192 29.22 12.95 39.16
CA ARG A 192 28.39 12.14 40.07
C ARG A 192 29.09 11.70 41.36
N ARG A 193 30.40 11.96 41.51
CA ARG A 193 31.20 11.58 42.70
C ARG A 193 30.94 12.46 43.94
N GLN A 194 30.19 13.56 43.83
CA GLN A 194 29.92 14.48 44.96
C GLN A 194 28.50 14.32 45.54
N ARG A 195 28.05 13.10 45.85
CA ARG A 195 26.81 12.90 46.63
C ARG A 195 27.13 12.40 48.05
N PRO A 196 26.57 13.00 49.11
CA PRO A 196 26.74 12.51 50.48
C PRO A 196 26.04 11.15 50.68
N PRO A 197 26.54 10.28 51.59
CA PRO A 197 25.91 8.99 51.89
C PRO A 197 24.63 9.20 52.71
N GLY A 198 23.53 8.52 52.33
CA GLY A 198 22.32 8.45 53.16
C GLY A 198 20.97 8.65 52.46
N GLN A 199 20.89 8.77 51.13
CA GLN A 199 19.57 8.81 50.46
C GLN A 199 19.01 7.41 50.17
N PRO A 200 17.69 7.20 50.37
CA PRO A 200 17.03 5.92 50.13
C PRO A 200 17.18 5.49 48.66
N VAL A 201 17.52 4.22 48.47
CA VAL A 201 17.45 3.57 47.16
C VAL A 201 15.97 3.41 46.82
N GLY A 202 15.51 4.07 45.75
CA GLY A 202 14.12 3.93 45.29
C GLY A 202 13.75 2.48 44.99
N PRO A 203 12.45 2.16 44.89
CA PRO A 203 11.98 0.79 44.70
C PRO A 203 12.58 0.13 43.45
N VAL A 204 12.95 -1.15 43.57
CA VAL A 204 13.47 -1.95 42.46
C VAL A 204 12.29 -2.49 41.65
N LEU A 205 12.23 -2.13 40.38
CA LEU A 205 11.16 -2.53 39.47
C LEU A 205 11.63 -3.66 38.55
N CYS A 206 10.85 -4.73 38.47
CA CYS A 206 11.03 -5.79 37.48
C CYS A 206 9.74 -5.97 36.67
N ILE A 207 9.84 -5.87 35.35
CA ILE A 207 8.72 -6.05 34.42
C ILE A 207 9.02 -7.29 33.57
N GLU A 208 8.15 -8.28 33.62
CA GLU A 208 8.27 -9.51 32.84
C GLU A 208 7.21 -9.52 31.74
N LEU A 209 7.66 -9.49 30.48
CA LEU A 209 6.80 -9.69 29.31
C LEU A 209 7.02 -11.10 28.78
N LYS A 210 5.93 -11.86 28.58
CA LYS A 210 5.91 -13.19 27.97
C LYS A 210 5.17 -13.10 26.65
N PRO A 211 5.85 -12.89 25.52
CA PRO A 211 5.20 -12.60 24.25
C PRO A 211 4.28 -13.72 23.78
N LYS A 212 4.61 -14.99 24.10
CA LYS A 212 3.94 -16.21 23.63
C LYS A 212 4.05 -16.40 22.11
N CYS A 213 3.70 -17.60 21.65
CA CYS A 213 3.83 -18.01 20.27
C CYS A 213 2.72 -17.41 19.39
N GLY A 214 3.06 -16.47 18.51
CA GLY A 214 2.15 -15.85 17.54
C GLY A 214 2.68 -16.04 16.12
N PHE A 215 2.14 -17.05 15.43
CA PHE A 215 2.32 -17.22 14.00
C PHE A 215 1.00 -17.65 13.38
N VAL A 216 0.81 -17.34 12.10
CA VAL A 216 -0.27 -17.86 11.28
C VAL A 216 0.31 -18.97 10.40
N ALA A 217 -0.34 -20.12 10.33
CA ALA A 217 0.19 -21.23 9.54
C ALA A 217 0.04 -20.91 8.04
N SER A 218 1.14 -21.01 7.29
CA SER A 218 1.19 -20.74 5.84
C SER A 218 1.70 -21.94 5.03
N CYS A 219 1.97 -23.09 5.66
CA CYS A 219 2.58 -24.25 4.99
C CYS A 219 1.56 -25.19 4.33
N GLY A 220 1.99 -25.86 3.26
CA GLY A 220 1.18 -26.84 2.53
C GLY A 220 0.81 -28.11 3.32
N THR A 221 1.46 -28.34 4.46
CA THR A 221 1.24 -29.50 5.34
C THR A 221 0.07 -29.33 6.30
N VAL A 222 -0.60 -28.16 6.31
CA VAL A 222 -1.85 -27.98 7.07
C VAL A 222 -2.95 -28.82 6.44
N HIS A 223 -3.48 -29.78 7.21
CA HIS A 223 -4.59 -30.63 6.78
C HIS A 223 -5.77 -29.79 6.24
N PRO A 224 -6.36 -30.13 5.08
CA PRO A 224 -7.39 -29.32 4.42
C PRO A 224 -8.55 -28.91 5.33
N SER A 225 -9.00 -29.82 6.21
CA SER A 225 -10.10 -29.58 7.15
C SER A 225 -9.80 -28.54 8.25
N ASN A 226 -8.56 -28.07 8.36
CA ASN A 226 -8.10 -27.08 9.34
C ASN A 226 -7.55 -25.81 8.68
N ARG A 227 -7.48 -25.78 7.33
CA ARG A 227 -6.82 -24.74 6.55
C ARG A 227 -7.45 -23.37 6.75
N GLU A 228 -8.78 -23.29 6.64
CA GLU A 228 -9.55 -22.05 6.84
C GLU A 228 -9.29 -21.44 8.22
N LEU A 229 -9.24 -22.28 9.27
CA LEU A 229 -9.04 -21.84 10.64
C LEU A 229 -7.59 -21.42 10.92
N LYS A 230 -6.61 -22.21 10.47
CA LYS A 230 -5.19 -21.98 10.79
C LYS A 230 -4.50 -20.95 9.89
N HIS A 231 -5.05 -20.66 8.72
CA HIS A 231 -4.55 -19.62 7.82
C HIS A 231 -5.13 -18.23 8.13
N SER A 232 -6.22 -18.15 8.90
CA SER A 232 -6.93 -16.89 9.18
C SER A 232 -6.66 -16.33 10.58
N ARG A 233 -6.06 -17.11 11.49
CA ARG A 233 -5.85 -16.74 12.89
C ARG A 233 -4.48 -17.17 13.38
N SER A 234 -3.90 -16.38 14.29
CA SER A 234 -2.62 -16.74 14.90
C SER A 234 -2.79 -17.93 15.87
N ARG A 235 -1.72 -18.68 16.08
CA ARG A 235 -1.69 -19.75 17.08
C ARG A 235 -2.06 -19.24 18.47
N TYR A 236 -1.70 -18.00 18.81
CA TYR A 236 -2.07 -17.38 20.08
C TYR A 236 -3.59 -17.22 20.21
N GLN A 237 -4.26 -16.68 19.19
CA GLN A 237 -5.72 -16.50 19.17
C GLN A 237 -6.46 -17.84 19.28
N LEU A 238 -6.02 -18.85 18.55
CA LEU A 238 -6.60 -20.19 18.63
C LEU A 238 -6.43 -20.81 20.02
N HIS A 239 -5.30 -20.56 20.67
CA HIS A 239 -5.02 -21.07 22.01
C HIS A 239 -5.81 -20.34 23.11
N GLN A 240 -6.16 -19.06 22.92
CA GLN A 240 -7.08 -18.33 23.81
C GLN A 240 -8.47 -19.00 23.82
N LEU A 241 -8.97 -19.45 22.65
CA LEU A 241 -10.24 -20.18 22.57
C LEU A 241 -10.21 -21.50 23.36
N LEU A 242 -9.09 -22.23 23.33
CA LEU A 242 -8.92 -23.44 24.16
C LEU A 242 -8.89 -23.12 25.65
N LYS A 243 -8.24 -22.03 26.06
CA LYS A 243 -8.23 -21.62 27.47
C LYS A 243 -9.62 -21.21 27.95
N LEU A 244 -10.37 -20.50 27.11
CA LEU A 244 -11.75 -20.11 27.37
C LEU A 244 -12.63 -21.35 27.52
N SER A 245 -12.50 -22.34 26.63
CA SER A 245 -13.25 -23.60 26.70
C SER A 245 -12.92 -24.44 27.94
N GLN A 246 -11.78 -24.18 28.60
CA GLN A 246 -11.34 -24.85 29.81
C GLN A 246 -11.65 -24.04 31.08
N GLY A 247 -12.31 -22.88 30.96
CA GLY A 247 -12.55 -21.98 32.09
C GLY A 247 -11.29 -21.36 32.69
N LYS A 248 -10.14 -21.43 31.99
CA LYS A 248 -8.85 -20.90 32.47
C LYS A 248 -8.71 -19.39 32.30
N ILE A 249 -9.57 -18.80 31.47
CA ILE A 249 -9.69 -17.36 31.26
C ILE A 249 -11.17 -17.02 31.14
N ASN A 250 -11.56 -15.84 31.62
CA ASN A 250 -12.96 -15.38 31.57
C ASN A 250 -13.32 -14.72 30.23
N ALA A 251 -12.31 -14.21 29.50
CA ALA A 251 -12.45 -13.62 28.18
C ALA A 251 -11.12 -13.73 27.41
N CYS A 252 -11.20 -13.82 26.08
CA CYS A 252 -10.02 -13.80 25.21
C CYS A 252 -9.38 -12.41 25.16
N SER A 253 -8.06 -12.35 25.29
CA SER A 253 -7.31 -11.09 25.13
C SER A 253 -7.19 -10.67 23.67
N SER A 254 -7.33 -9.37 23.41
CA SER A 254 -7.09 -8.73 22.11
C SER A 254 -5.60 -8.62 21.76
N TYR A 255 -4.70 -9.00 22.66
CA TYR A 255 -3.25 -9.04 22.41
C TYR A 255 -2.91 -10.13 21.39
N ASP A 256 -2.08 -9.81 20.40
CA ASP A 256 -1.50 -10.80 19.49
C ASP A 256 0.03 -10.60 19.38
N PRO A 257 0.85 -11.65 19.59
CA PRO A 257 2.29 -11.55 19.37
C PRO A 257 2.65 -11.19 17.92
N CYS A 258 1.84 -11.57 16.92
CA CYS A 258 2.02 -11.16 15.52
C CYS A 258 1.92 -9.64 15.34
N ASP A 259 1.15 -8.95 16.19
CA ASP A 259 1.02 -7.49 16.18
C ASP A 259 2.15 -6.83 16.95
N LEU A 260 2.55 -7.42 18.07
CA LEU A 260 3.70 -6.98 18.87
C LEU A 260 5.00 -6.99 18.05
N PHE A 261 5.22 -8.01 17.24
CA PHE A 261 6.44 -8.19 16.44
C PHE A 261 6.32 -7.73 14.98
N SER A 262 5.25 -7.02 14.63
CA SER A 262 4.94 -6.63 13.26
C SER A 262 5.91 -5.63 12.61
N GLY A 263 6.72 -4.92 13.40
CA GLY A 263 7.50 -3.76 12.95
C GLY A 263 6.65 -2.53 12.62
N ASP A 264 5.32 -2.65 12.64
CA ASP A 264 4.36 -1.57 12.44
C ASP A 264 4.09 -0.87 13.80
N PRO A 265 4.44 0.42 13.95
CA PRO A 265 4.24 1.16 15.19
C PRO A 265 2.79 1.25 15.68
N ALA A 266 1.79 1.08 14.81
CA ALA A 266 0.38 1.10 15.17
C ALA A 266 -0.09 -0.25 15.74
N ARG A 267 0.27 -1.35 15.06
CA ARG A 267 -0.02 -2.72 15.52
C ARG A 267 0.73 -3.06 16.81
N LEU A 268 1.99 -2.64 16.91
CA LEU A 268 2.77 -2.73 18.14
C LEU A 268 2.07 -1.99 19.29
N ARG A 269 1.60 -0.76 19.06
CA ARG A 269 0.83 0.01 20.06
C ARG A 269 -0.49 -0.67 20.45
N SER A 270 -1.21 -1.24 19.49
CA SER A 270 -2.45 -1.99 19.76
C SER A 270 -2.19 -3.23 20.61
N ALA A 271 -1.14 -4.00 20.29
CA ALA A 271 -0.75 -5.18 21.06
C ALA A 271 -0.37 -4.80 22.51
N LEU A 272 0.36 -3.70 22.68
CA LEU A 272 0.77 -3.21 24.00
C LEU A 272 -0.40 -2.62 24.79
N GLY A 273 -1.35 -1.96 24.13
CA GLY A 273 -2.63 -1.55 24.74
C GLY A 273 -3.42 -2.77 25.24
N ALA A 274 -3.56 -3.79 24.40
CA ALA A 274 -4.26 -5.02 24.76
C ALA A 274 -3.56 -5.82 25.88
N LEU A 275 -2.23 -5.73 25.99
CA LEU A 275 -1.47 -6.29 27.12
C LEU A 275 -1.73 -5.55 28.43
N LEU A 276 -2.00 -4.25 28.39
CA LEU A 276 -2.32 -3.47 29.58
C LEU A 276 -3.80 -3.64 29.98
N GLU A 277 -4.69 -3.78 29.00
CA GLU A 277 -6.12 -4.05 29.23
C GLU A 277 -6.37 -5.44 29.82
N GLN A 278 -5.67 -6.46 29.31
CA GLN A 278 -5.80 -7.83 29.81
C GLN A 278 -4.44 -8.54 29.91
N PRO A 279 -3.63 -8.22 30.94
CA PRO A 279 -2.23 -8.67 31.09
C PRO A 279 -2.04 -10.19 31.13
N GLN A 280 -3.03 -10.94 31.63
CA GLN A 280 -2.97 -12.39 31.85
C GLN A 280 -1.60 -12.82 32.43
N ASN A 281 -0.97 -13.88 31.90
CA ASN A 281 0.44 -14.25 32.19
C ASN A 281 1.34 -13.84 31.01
N ASN A 282 1.01 -12.72 30.38
CA ASN A 282 1.72 -12.14 29.25
C ASN A 282 2.48 -10.88 29.68
N LEU A 283 2.04 -10.18 30.73
CA LEU A 283 2.74 -9.04 31.33
C LEU A 283 2.62 -9.11 32.87
N LEU A 284 3.75 -9.04 33.58
CA LEU A 284 3.83 -9.07 35.03
C LEU A 284 4.73 -7.92 35.54
N LEU A 285 4.37 -7.34 36.68
CA LEU A 285 5.14 -6.29 37.35
C LEU A 285 5.50 -6.77 38.76
N PHE A 286 6.75 -6.54 39.17
CA PHE A 286 7.24 -6.76 40.51
C PHE A 286 7.87 -5.47 41.04
N VAL A 287 7.60 -5.16 42.30
CA VAL A 287 8.17 -4.04 43.03
C VAL A 287 8.85 -4.63 44.27
N ASP A 288 10.16 -4.45 44.37
CA ASP A 288 11.01 -5.03 45.43
C ASP A 288 10.83 -6.55 45.59
N GLY A 289 10.59 -7.24 44.47
CA GLY A 289 10.37 -8.69 44.41
C GLY A 289 8.92 -9.14 44.68
N GLN A 290 8.02 -8.23 45.05
CA GLN A 290 6.60 -8.52 45.26
C GLN A 290 5.79 -8.28 43.99
N ARG A 291 5.04 -9.30 43.56
CA ARG A 291 4.19 -9.23 42.36
C ARG A 291 3.04 -8.25 42.57
N GLN A 292 2.84 -7.36 41.61
CA GLN A 292 1.75 -6.38 41.61
C GLN A 292 0.63 -6.82 40.65
N GLU A 293 -0.62 -6.57 41.04
CA GLU A 293 -1.79 -6.72 40.16
C GLU A 293 -1.98 -5.46 39.31
N LEU A 294 -1.93 -5.63 37.99
CA LEU A 294 -2.20 -4.56 37.03
C LEU A 294 -3.71 -4.52 36.75
N SER A 295 -4.44 -3.58 37.36
CA SER A 295 -5.84 -3.28 37.02
C SER A 295 -5.96 -1.93 36.30
N SER A 296 -6.77 -1.90 35.25
CA SER A 296 -6.82 -0.80 34.28
C SER A 296 -7.32 0.53 34.88
N ARG A 297 -6.48 1.57 34.88
CA ARG A 297 -6.92 2.98 34.89
C ARG A 297 -6.24 3.69 33.73
N GLY A 298 -7.07 4.13 32.77
CA GLY A 298 -6.66 4.49 31.40
C GLY A 298 -5.60 5.57 31.29
N VAL A 299 -4.41 5.19 30.83
CA VAL A 299 -3.32 6.09 30.41
C VAL A 299 -2.65 5.53 29.15
N TRP A 300 -2.34 6.40 28.18
CA TRP A 300 -1.74 6.06 26.88
C TRP A 300 -0.28 6.52 26.78
N PHE A 301 0.58 5.79 26.05
CA PHE A 301 2.03 6.04 25.95
C PHE A 301 2.58 6.07 24.52
N ARG A 302 3.78 6.64 24.34
CA ARG A 302 4.60 6.60 23.11
C ARG A 302 6.02 6.16 23.46
N TYR A 303 6.53 5.07 22.88
CA TYR A 303 7.86 4.52 23.17
C TYR A 303 8.44 3.68 22.02
N ARG A 304 9.71 3.29 22.14
CA ARG A 304 10.42 2.36 21.25
C ARG A 304 10.98 1.23 22.10
N LEU A 305 10.51 0.00 21.92
CA LEU A 305 10.97 -1.20 22.62
C LEU A 305 11.28 -2.30 21.59
N CYS A 306 12.31 -3.10 21.88
CA CYS A 306 12.65 -4.32 21.15
C CYS A 306 12.63 -5.50 22.14
N PHE A 307 11.99 -6.60 21.76
CA PHE A 307 11.89 -7.84 22.55
C PHE A 307 12.19 -9.06 21.69
N VAL A 308 12.80 -10.09 22.28
CA VAL A 308 12.95 -11.44 21.71
C VAL A 308 12.80 -12.48 22.82
N ASP A 309 11.91 -13.46 22.67
CA ASP A 309 11.89 -14.68 23.49
C ASP A 309 11.54 -15.86 22.58
N LEU A 310 12.45 -16.82 22.45
CA LEU A 310 12.27 -18.07 21.71
C LEU A 310 12.63 -19.23 22.65
N ASP A 311 11.69 -19.61 23.51
CA ASP A 311 11.75 -20.86 24.27
C ASP A 311 11.54 -22.05 23.32
N LEU A 312 12.62 -22.52 22.69
CA LEU A 312 12.64 -23.77 21.91
C LEU A 312 12.44 -24.95 22.88
N LYS A 313 11.35 -25.69 22.69
CA LYS A 313 11.01 -26.85 23.52
C LYS A 313 11.58 -28.15 22.93
N PRO A 314 11.93 -29.15 23.77
CA PRO A 314 12.52 -30.42 23.31
C PRO A 314 11.62 -31.20 22.34
N LEU A 315 12.22 -31.94 21.40
CA LEU A 315 11.52 -32.78 20.41
C LEU A 315 10.63 -33.86 21.04
N ALA A 316 10.95 -34.35 22.24
CA ALA A 316 10.09 -35.28 22.99
C ALA A 316 8.66 -34.77 23.26
N LYS A 317 8.43 -33.45 23.14
CA LYS A 317 7.09 -32.85 23.29
C LYS A 317 6.30 -32.78 21.98
N ILE A 318 6.85 -33.17 20.82
CA ILE A 318 6.15 -33.13 19.53
C ILE A 318 4.82 -33.90 19.55
N PRO A 319 4.73 -35.14 20.09
CA PRO A 319 3.47 -35.86 20.19
C PRO A 319 2.44 -35.10 21.04
N ALA A 320 2.86 -34.58 22.21
CA ALA A 320 2.02 -33.76 23.08
C ALA A 320 1.63 -32.43 22.42
N HIS A 321 2.46 -31.87 21.55
CA HIS A 321 2.18 -30.66 20.79
C HIS A 321 1.21 -30.90 19.62
N ALA A 322 1.26 -32.07 18.99
CA ALA A 322 0.29 -32.51 18.00
C ALA A 322 -1.08 -32.76 18.66
N GLU A 323 -1.10 -33.42 19.82
CA GLU A 323 -2.32 -33.61 20.60
C GLU A 323 -2.92 -32.28 21.07
N LEU A 324 -2.07 -31.38 21.58
CA LEU A 324 -2.48 -30.02 21.94
C LEU A 324 -3.05 -29.26 20.74
N ASP A 325 -2.42 -29.40 19.57
CA ASP A 325 -2.89 -28.77 18.33
C ASP A 325 -4.26 -29.31 17.88
N CYS A 326 -4.49 -30.62 17.98
CA CYS A 326 -5.82 -31.21 17.79
C CYS A 326 -6.86 -30.64 18.76
N ARG A 327 -6.51 -30.49 20.04
CA ARG A 327 -7.39 -29.90 21.07
C ARG A 327 -7.69 -28.43 20.80
N ILE A 328 -6.70 -27.65 20.36
CA ILE A 328 -6.85 -26.25 19.95
C ILE A 328 -7.86 -26.14 18.81
N VAL A 329 -7.68 -26.94 17.76
CA VAL A 329 -8.58 -26.96 16.60
C VAL A 329 -10.00 -27.39 17.00
N ALA A 330 -10.15 -28.40 17.83
CA ALA A 330 -11.45 -28.89 18.29
C ALA A 330 -12.19 -27.86 19.17
N ALA A 331 -11.48 -27.14 20.05
CA ALA A 331 -12.08 -26.05 20.83
C ALA A 331 -12.50 -24.88 19.94
N ALA A 332 -11.66 -24.49 18.99
CA ALA A 332 -11.98 -23.42 18.04
C ALA A 332 -13.18 -23.77 17.16
N LYS A 333 -13.25 -25.00 16.63
CA LYS A 333 -14.41 -25.49 15.85
C LYS A 333 -15.70 -25.51 16.67
N ARG A 334 -15.65 -25.88 17.95
CA ARG A 334 -16.82 -25.85 18.84
C ARG A 334 -17.30 -24.44 19.16
N HIS A 335 -16.38 -23.53 19.51
CA HIS A 335 -16.76 -22.14 19.81
C HIS A 335 -17.23 -21.36 18.58
N LEU A 336 -16.68 -21.66 17.40
CA LEU A 336 -17.09 -21.03 16.15
C LEU A 336 -18.31 -21.73 15.52
N GLY A 337 -18.56 -23.00 15.83
CA GLY A 337 -19.69 -23.80 15.33
C GLY A 337 -20.95 -23.79 16.20
N ALA A 338 -20.85 -23.41 17.49
CA ALA A 338 -22.01 -23.22 18.36
C ALA A 338 -22.82 -21.93 18.03
N ALA A 339 -22.26 -21.04 17.20
CA ALA A 339 -23.01 -20.03 16.49
C ALA A 339 -23.65 -20.69 15.25
N GLY A 340 -24.83 -21.27 15.44
CA GLY A 340 -25.57 -22.02 14.44
C GLY A 340 -25.70 -21.31 13.09
N VAL A 341 -25.46 -22.11 12.05
CA VAL A 341 -25.42 -21.80 10.63
C VAL A 341 -26.67 -21.05 10.16
N SER A 342 -26.47 -19.85 9.61
CA SER A 342 -27.29 -19.38 8.51
C SER A 342 -26.37 -19.12 7.32
N ALA A 343 -26.70 -19.71 6.18
CA ALA A 343 -26.02 -19.56 4.89
C ALA A 343 -25.96 -18.08 4.41
N ALA A 344 -26.57 -17.16 5.15
CA ALA A 344 -26.38 -15.71 5.02
C ALA A 344 -25.00 -15.20 5.53
N LEU A 345 -24.27 -15.95 6.37
CA LEU A 345 -22.98 -15.50 6.93
C LEU A 345 -21.74 -15.96 6.14
N LEU A 346 -21.88 -16.99 5.30
CA LEU A 346 -20.82 -17.40 4.36
C LEU A 346 -20.69 -16.43 3.17
N LEU A 347 -21.76 -15.70 2.82
CA LEU A 347 -21.65 -14.48 2.02
C LEU A 347 -21.05 -13.31 2.81
N ALA A 348 -21.18 -13.29 4.14
CA ALA A 348 -20.69 -12.19 4.99
C ALA A 348 -19.16 -12.24 5.26
N CYS A 349 -18.52 -13.41 5.20
CA CYS A 349 -17.07 -13.54 5.43
C CYS A 349 -16.21 -13.22 4.19
N CYS A 350 -16.74 -13.37 2.97
CA CYS A 350 -16.08 -12.83 1.76
C CYS A 350 -16.14 -11.29 1.72
N SER A 351 -17.18 -10.70 2.30
CA SER A 351 -17.25 -9.25 2.56
C SER A 351 -16.41 -8.80 3.76
N ALA A 352 -16.03 -9.68 4.69
CA ALA A 352 -15.25 -9.29 5.87
C ALA A 352 -13.77 -8.98 5.57
N THR A 353 -13.18 -9.47 4.48
CA THR A 353 -11.82 -9.05 4.07
C THR A 353 -11.83 -7.65 3.44
N ALA A 354 -12.89 -7.32 2.69
CA ALA A 354 -13.10 -5.98 2.15
C ALA A 354 -13.54 -4.97 3.23
N ALA A 355 -14.41 -5.38 4.16
CA ALA A 355 -14.78 -4.60 5.33
C ALA A 355 -13.60 -4.43 6.30
N ARG A 356 -12.68 -5.40 6.45
CA ARG A 356 -11.43 -5.23 7.20
C ARG A 356 -10.49 -4.22 6.54
N ASN A 357 -10.37 -4.19 5.22
CA ASN A 357 -9.58 -3.16 4.54
C ASN A 357 -10.17 -1.76 4.75
N LEU A 358 -11.49 -1.57 4.64
CA LEU A 358 -12.13 -0.27 4.87
C LEU A 358 -12.18 0.13 6.34
N THR A 359 -12.38 -0.80 7.27
CA THR A 359 -12.33 -0.51 8.72
C THR A 359 -10.91 -0.24 9.20
N ASP A 360 -9.88 -0.88 8.63
CA ASP A 360 -8.47 -0.58 8.90
C ASP A 360 -8.06 0.76 8.26
N ILE A 361 -8.54 1.08 7.04
CA ILE A 361 -8.43 2.42 6.44
C ILE A 361 -9.07 3.49 7.34
N HIS A 362 -10.30 3.26 7.79
CA HIS A 362 -11.05 4.21 8.63
C HIS A 362 -10.41 4.35 10.03
N ALA A 363 -9.94 3.24 10.62
CA ALA A 363 -9.28 3.24 11.93
C ALA A 363 -7.87 3.87 11.90
N ARG A 364 -7.11 3.74 10.80
CA ARG A 364 -5.81 4.39 10.59
C ARG A 364 -5.95 5.87 10.29
N GLY A 365 -6.94 6.27 9.48
CA GLY A 365 -7.25 7.66 9.16
C GLY A 365 -7.65 8.51 10.37
N LEU A 366 -8.18 7.88 11.43
CA LEU A 366 -8.61 8.56 12.66
C LEU A 366 -7.53 8.65 13.76
N LYS A 367 -6.39 7.94 13.67
CA LYS A 367 -5.43 7.78 14.79
C LYS A 367 -4.02 8.37 14.55
N ALA A 368 -3.75 8.97 13.39
CA ALA A 368 -2.53 9.71 13.08
C ALA A 368 -2.88 11.10 12.50
N SER A 369 -1.89 12.00 12.37
CA SER A 369 -2.07 13.20 11.54
C SER A 369 -2.64 12.75 10.18
N PRO A 370 -3.76 13.30 9.70
CA PRO A 370 -4.30 12.94 8.39
C PRO A 370 -3.35 13.34 7.24
N TYR A 371 -2.31 14.11 7.58
CA TYR A 371 -1.33 14.63 6.65
C TYR A 371 0.07 14.08 6.89
N PHE A 372 0.81 13.85 5.80
CA PHE A 372 2.25 13.52 5.80
C PHE A 372 3.05 14.50 4.94
N TYR A 373 4.36 14.57 5.17
CA TYR A 373 5.29 15.30 4.31
C TYR A 373 6.03 14.28 3.43
N PRO A 374 6.02 14.44 2.09
CA PRO A 374 6.67 13.49 1.20
C PRO A 374 8.18 13.38 1.44
N VAL A 375 8.68 12.14 1.38
CA VAL A 375 10.12 11.87 1.37
C VAL A 375 10.67 12.29 0.01
N GLY A 376 11.81 12.99 -0.01
CA GLY A 376 12.36 13.60 -1.24
C GLY A 376 11.94 15.05 -1.46
N GLY A 377 11.28 15.68 -0.50
CA GLY A 377 10.93 17.11 -0.52
C GLY A 377 9.65 17.39 -1.29
N LYS A 378 9.59 18.55 -1.97
CA LYS A 378 8.35 19.02 -2.62
C LYS A 378 8.10 18.46 -4.02
N GLY A 379 9.04 17.69 -4.57
CA GLY A 379 9.11 17.48 -6.02
C GLY A 379 9.43 18.79 -6.75
N ALA A 380 9.32 18.79 -8.06
CA ALA A 380 9.61 19.96 -8.88
C ALA A 380 8.74 20.00 -10.13
N TRP A 381 8.23 21.18 -10.47
CA TRP A 381 7.72 21.45 -11.81
C TRP A 381 8.88 21.90 -12.70
N ASP A 382 8.88 21.44 -13.95
CA ASP A 382 9.73 22.05 -14.96
C ASP A 382 9.22 23.48 -15.20
N ASN A 383 10.07 24.48 -14.93
CA ASN A 383 9.68 25.89 -15.05
C ASN A 383 9.46 26.35 -16.50
N ARG A 384 9.60 25.45 -17.48
CA ARG A 384 9.35 25.72 -18.89
C ARG A 384 7.97 25.26 -19.31
N LEU A 385 7.37 26.05 -20.19
CA LEU A 385 6.11 25.73 -20.86
C LEU A 385 6.42 25.16 -22.24
N TYR A 386 6.15 23.87 -22.43
CA TYR A 386 6.48 23.20 -23.68
C TYR A 386 5.31 23.22 -24.65
N SER A 387 5.53 23.64 -25.90
CA SER A 387 4.46 23.69 -26.91
C SER A 387 3.84 22.32 -27.16
N THR A 388 2.51 22.25 -27.20
CA THR A 388 1.73 21.07 -27.61
C THR A 388 1.32 21.13 -29.08
N ALA A 389 2.16 21.76 -29.94
CA ALA A 389 1.89 21.98 -31.35
C ALA A 389 0.56 22.73 -31.60
N ASP A 390 0.39 23.85 -30.90
CA ASP A 390 -0.78 24.76 -30.96
C ASP A 390 -2.13 24.11 -30.63
N LEU A 391 -2.09 22.97 -29.94
CA LEU A 391 -3.26 22.21 -29.53
C LEU A 391 -3.59 22.50 -28.08
N TYR A 392 -4.85 22.83 -27.76
CA TYR A 392 -5.34 22.68 -26.39
C TYR A 392 -5.41 21.17 -26.11
N MET A 393 -4.39 20.56 -25.54
CA MET A 393 -4.29 19.09 -25.49
C MET A 393 -5.22 18.53 -24.39
N ILE A 394 -6.51 18.42 -24.74
CA ILE A 394 -7.63 18.06 -23.86
C ILE A 394 -7.71 16.54 -23.67
N HIS A 395 -7.42 15.77 -24.71
CA HIS A 395 -7.31 14.30 -24.62
C HIS A 395 -5.84 13.88 -24.62
N GLN A 396 -5.48 12.90 -23.79
CA GLN A 396 -4.13 12.33 -23.72
C GLN A 396 -4.16 10.80 -23.61
N ASN A 397 -3.28 10.15 -24.37
CA ASN A 397 -3.10 8.69 -24.37
C ASN A 397 -1.61 8.37 -24.46
N LEU A 398 -1.11 7.53 -23.55
CA LEU A 398 0.28 7.07 -23.55
C LEU A 398 0.41 5.84 -24.45
N MET A 399 1.32 5.92 -25.42
CA MET A 399 1.55 4.88 -26.42
C MET A 399 2.72 3.97 -26.01
N ARG A 400 2.86 2.82 -26.69
CA ARG A 400 3.82 1.77 -26.32
C ARG A 400 5.27 2.25 -26.34
N ASP A 401 5.60 3.17 -27.24
CA ASP A 401 6.93 3.77 -27.40
C ASP A 401 7.21 4.92 -26.43
N GLY A 402 6.30 5.18 -25.47
CA GLY A 402 6.43 6.26 -24.50
C GLY A 402 6.03 7.64 -25.01
N LYS A 403 5.58 7.75 -26.27
CA LYS A 403 5.02 9.00 -26.80
C LYS A 403 3.58 9.20 -26.34
N VAL A 404 3.13 10.46 -26.34
CA VAL A 404 1.77 10.84 -25.96
C VAL A 404 1.03 11.33 -27.20
N VAL A 405 -0.08 10.67 -27.52
CA VAL A 405 -1.02 11.13 -28.54
C VAL A 405 -2.12 11.93 -27.85
N GLY A 406 -2.37 13.13 -28.34
CA GLY A 406 -3.49 13.94 -27.88
C GLY A 406 -4.20 14.68 -28.99
N TRP A 407 -5.45 15.02 -28.73
CA TRP A 407 -6.30 15.73 -29.69
C TRP A 407 -7.26 16.69 -29.02
N SER A 408 -7.72 17.66 -29.81
CA SER A 408 -8.71 18.68 -29.47
C SER A 408 -8.94 19.64 -30.65
N THR A 409 -9.54 20.80 -30.40
CA THR A 409 -9.55 21.95 -31.29
C THR A 409 -8.19 22.68 -31.30
N VAL A 410 -7.80 23.21 -32.46
CA VAL A 410 -6.56 23.99 -32.64
C VAL A 410 -6.79 25.45 -32.23
N SER A 411 -5.78 26.09 -31.63
CA SER A 411 -5.88 27.51 -31.27
C SER A 411 -6.14 28.41 -32.49
N GLY A 412 -7.07 29.37 -32.34
CA GLY A 412 -7.35 30.40 -33.35
C GLY A 412 -7.97 29.93 -34.67
N LYS A 413 -8.21 28.63 -34.90
CA LYS A 413 -8.76 28.10 -36.15
C LYS A 413 -9.79 27.00 -35.89
N TYR A 414 -10.91 27.00 -36.63
CA TYR A 414 -11.83 25.87 -36.69
C TYR A 414 -11.14 24.70 -37.42
N GLY A 415 -10.45 23.85 -36.67
CA GLY A 415 -9.75 22.69 -37.21
C GLY A 415 -9.58 21.59 -36.17
N PHE A 416 -9.58 20.35 -36.63
CA PHE A 416 -9.40 19.18 -35.77
C PHE A 416 -7.93 18.88 -35.56
N GLY A 417 -7.61 18.74 -34.29
CA GLY A 417 -6.29 18.82 -33.77
C GLY A 417 -5.74 17.45 -33.37
N THR A 418 -4.65 16.92 -33.93
CA THR A 418 -3.92 15.80 -33.30
C THR A 418 -2.43 16.08 -33.25
N ALA A 419 -1.87 15.91 -32.06
CA ALA A 419 -0.45 16.05 -31.78
C ALA A 419 0.12 14.71 -31.28
N LEU A 420 1.31 14.39 -31.76
CA LEU A 420 2.18 13.35 -31.23
C LEU A 420 3.34 14.02 -30.51
N CYS A 421 3.44 13.83 -29.21
CA CYS A 421 4.48 14.40 -28.36
C CYS A 421 5.46 13.32 -27.90
N ASP A 422 6.76 13.62 -27.95
CA ASP A 422 7.82 12.78 -27.40
C ASP A 422 8.42 13.43 -26.13
N PRO A 423 7.72 13.35 -24.99
CA PRO A 423 8.14 14.04 -23.77
C PRO A 423 9.44 13.47 -23.19
N MET A 424 9.83 12.25 -23.59
CA MET A 424 11.05 11.59 -23.12
C MET A 424 12.30 12.17 -23.78
N ASN A 425 12.17 12.67 -25.00
CA ASN A 425 13.27 13.26 -25.77
C ASN A 425 13.18 14.79 -25.91
N ARG A 426 12.36 15.45 -25.09
CA ARG A 426 12.15 16.91 -25.09
C ARG A 426 13.47 17.68 -24.95
N ASN A 427 13.54 18.87 -25.56
CA ASN A 427 14.71 19.73 -25.43
C ASN A 427 14.49 20.79 -24.34
N PRO A 428 15.19 20.67 -23.18
CA PRO A 428 15.08 21.62 -22.09
C PRO A 428 15.57 23.04 -22.46
N LEU A 429 16.50 23.18 -23.41
CA LEU A 429 17.06 24.49 -23.78
C LEU A 429 16.12 25.30 -24.66
N THR A 430 15.33 24.64 -25.51
CA THR A 430 14.42 25.30 -26.46
C THR A 430 12.97 25.33 -26.00
N GLY A 431 12.62 24.60 -24.93
CA GLY A 431 11.22 24.41 -24.54
C GLY A 431 10.41 23.57 -25.54
N ASP A 432 11.09 22.77 -26.36
CA ASP A 432 10.45 21.91 -27.35
C ASP A 432 10.07 20.56 -26.73
N ALA A 433 8.76 20.28 -26.59
CA ALA A 433 8.25 18.98 -26.13
C ALA A 433 8.34 17.89 -27.21
N LYS A 434 8.92 18.21 -28.37
CA LYS A 434 8.91 17.38 -29.57
C LYS A 434 7.49 16.95 -29.92
N CYS A 435 6.57 17.91 -29.86
CA CYS A 435 5.20 17.74 -30.28
C CYS A 435 5.08 18.12 -31.75
N GLN A 436 4.53 17.22 -32.55
CA GLN A 436 4.25 17.47 -33.97
C GLN A 436 2.80 17.15 -34.32
N ARG A 437 2.27 17.92 -35.25
CA ARG A 437 0.96 17.69 -35.86
C ARG A 437 1.02 16.42 -36.71
N ILE A 438 0.08 15.51 -36.50
CA ILE A 438 -0.03 14.26 -37.28
C ILE A 438 -1.36 14.18 -38.02
N LEU A 439 -1.41 13.38 -39.09
CA LEU A 439 -2.63 13.11 -39.88
C LEU A 439 -3.30 14.35 -40.50
N GLY A 440 -2.51 15.39 -40.80
CA GLY A 440 -2.97 16.59 -41.51
C GLY A 440 -4.05 17.39 -40.76
N LYS A 441 -4.94 18.04 -41.53
CA LYS A 441 -6.00 18.92 -40.99
C LYS A 441 -7.15 18.16 -40.33
N GLU A 442 -7.38 16.92 -40.74
CA GLU A 442 -8.42 16.08 -40.17
C GLU A 442 -7.96 15.41 -38.88
N GLY A 443 -6.67 15.14 -38.71
CA GLY A 443 -6.17 14.49 -37.49
C GLY A 443 -6.78 13.10 -37.28
N ILE A 444 -6.74 12.64 -36.03
CA ILE A 444 -7.39 11.41 -35.55
C ILE A 444 -8.93 11.47 -35.66
N SER A 445 -9.48 12.65 -35.93
CA SER A 445 -10.90 12.90 -36.02
C SER A 445 -11.54 12.34 -37.31
N ALA A 446 -10.72 12.11 -38.36
CA ALA A 446 -11.14 11.68 -39.69
C ALA A 446 -12.26 12.57 -40.29
N GLY A 447 -12.08 13.89 -40.13
CA GLY A 447 -12.98 14.94 -40.62
C GLY A 447 -14.25 15.12 -39.78
N LYS A 448 -14.30 14.51 -38.59
CA LYS A 448 -15.48 14.48 -37.73
C LYS A 448 -15.11 14.92 -36.33
N ASN A 449 -15.87 15.80 -35.70
CA ASN A 449 -15.57 16.30 -34.37
C ASN A 449 -15.53 15.18 -33.31
N VAL A 450 -14.32 14.84 -32.85
CA VAL A 450 -14.05 13.82 -31.81
C VAL A 450 -13.81 14.46 -30.44
N PHE A 451 -14.04 15.76 -30.31
CA PHE A 451 -14.09 16.44 -29.03
C PHE A 451 -15.15 15.79 -28.14
N CYS A 452 -14.91 15.71 -26.82
CA CYS A 452 -15.87 15.12 -25.88
C CYS A 452 -16.17 13.63 -26.09
N SER A 453 -15.29 12.89 -26.76
CA SER A 453 -15.43 11.44 -26.94
C SER A 453 -15.08 10.66 -25.66
N GLY A 454 -15.61 9.44 -25.53
CA GLY A 454 -15.02 8.41 -24.67
C GLY A 454 -13.83 7.75 -25.37
N GLN A 455 -12.87 7.20 -24.63
CA GLN A 455 -11.64 6.65 -25.21
C GLN A 455 -11.07 5.47 -24.42
N VAL A 456 -10.40 4.55 -25.10
CA VAL A 456 -9.57 3.49 -24.49
C VAL A 456 -8.36 3.19 -25.38
N THR A 457 -7.30 2.64 -24.77
CA THR A 457 -6.12 2.14 -25.48
C THR A 457 -6.04 0.62 -25.44
N THR A 458 -5.80 -0.01 -26.60
CA THR A 458 -5.69 -1.48 -26.73
C THR A 458 -4.28 -1.99 -26.45
N ALA A 459 -4.11 -3.31 -26.36
CA ALA A 459 -2.79 -3.94 -26.22
C ALA A 459 -1.90 -3.72 -27.45
N ASP A 460 -2.49 -3.52 -28.64
CA ASP A 460 -1.78 -3.28 -29.90
C ASP A 460 -1.39 -1.80 -30.11
N SER A 461 -1.45 -0.97 -29.05
CA SER A 461 -1.18 0.46 -29.12
C SER A 461 -2.13 1.22 -30.05
N GLU A 462 -3.40 0.86 -30.04
CA GLU A 462 -4.45 1.54 -30.80
C GLU A 462 -5.32 2.37 -29.85
N ILE A 463 -5.94 3.43 -30.36
CA ILE A 463 -6.88 4.27 -29.62
C ILE A 463 -8.25 4.11 -30.24
N ILE A 464 -9.24 3.74 -29.44
CA ILE A 464 -10.64 3.67 -29.87
C ILE A 464 -11.39 4.81 -29.22
N MET A 465 -12.08 5.61 -30.03
CA MET A 465 -12.83 6.79 -29.60
C MET A 465 -14.31 6.63 -29.97
N PHE A 466 -15.18 7.01 -29.04
CA PHE A 466 -16.63 6.89 -29.21
C PHE A 466 -17.29 8.23 -29.03
N GLY A 467 -18.14 8.59 -29.98
CA GLY A 467 -18.92 9.80 -29.91
C GLY A 467 -18.12 11.02 -30.36
N GLY A 468 -18.49 12.19 -29.89
CA GLY A 468 -17.94 13.42 -30.43
C GLY A 468 -18.68 14.62 -29.89
N HIS A 469 -18.72 15.70 -30.67
CA HIS A 469 -19.43 16.91 -30.31
C HIS A 469 -20.29 17.41 -31.46
N SER A 470 -21.43 18.00 -31.13
CA SER A 470 -22.44 18.50 -32.08
C SER A 470 -22.94 17.38 -33.01
N GLN A 471 -22.98 17.62 -34.32
CA GLN A 471 -23.48 16.68 -35.32
C GLN A 471 -22.61 15.44 -35.52
N ASP A 472 -21.40 15.38 -34.93
CA ASP A 472 -20.46 14.26 -35.12
C ASP A 472 -20.42 13.27 -33.94
N ILE A 473 -21.41 13.34 -33.05
CA ILE A 473 -21.56 12.43 -31.89
C ILE A 473 -21.87 10.98 -32.29
N GLU A 474 -22.23 10.73 -33.55
CA GLU A 474 -22.63 9.42 -34.08
C GLU A 474 -21.45 8.57 -34.56
N TRP A 475 -20.21 9.00 -34.36
CA TRP A 475 -19.04 8.36 -34.96
C TRP A 475 -18.15 7.64 -33.93
N LEU A 476 -17.77 6.41 -34.26
CA LEU A 476 -16.65 5.68 -33.68
C LEU A 476 -15.42 5.92 -34.54
N ARG A 477 -14.26 6.19 -33.93
CA ARG A 477 -12.96 6.24 -34.62
C ARG A 477 -12.03 5.18 -34.03
N HIS A 478 -11.30 4.49 -34.88
CA HIS A 478 -10.27 3.52 -34.52
C HIS A 478 -8.96 3.99 -35.12
N PHE A 479 -8.05 4.42 -34.25
CA PHE A 479 -6.74 4.91 -34.63
C PHE A 479 -5.68 3.85 -34.37
N LYS A 480 -4.99 3.45 -35.43
CA LYS A 480 -3.84 2.55 -35.40
C LYS A 480 -2.58 3.40 -35.41
N TYR A 481 -1.83 3.36 -34.30
CA TYR A 481 -0.67 4.23 -34.11
C TYR A 481 0.57 3.77 -34.89
N ASN A 482 0.80 2.45 -35.01
CA ASN A 482 1.93 1.87 -35.77
C ASN A 482 3.27 2.59 -35.51
N ASP A 483 3.61 2.79 -34.23
CA ASP A 483 4.83 3.45 -33.73
C ASP A 483 5.12 4.83 -34.36
N GLY A 484 4.07 5.54 -34.78
CA GLY A 484 4.16 6.87 -35.38
C GLY A 484 4.65 6.90 -36.84
N LYS A 485 4.87 5.74 -37.48
CA LYS A 485 5.41 5.67 -38.86
C LYS A 485 4.32 5.48 -39.92
N ASN A 486 3.31 4.65 -39.66
CA ASN A 486 2.24 4.29 -40.61
C ASN A 486 0.85 4.41 -39.97
N MET A 487 0.57 5.58 -39.41
CA MET A 487 -0.66 5.87 -38.68
C MET A 487 -1.89 5.85 -39.58
N ALA A 488 -2.97 5.21 -39.14
CA ALA A 488 -4.23 5.14 -39.89
C ALA A 488 -5.45 5.31 -38.97
N VAL A 489 -6.52 5.90 -39.50
CA VAL A 489 -7.79 6.06 -38.79
C VAL A 489 -8.90 5.47 -39.64
N THR A 490 -9.72 4.62 -39.05
CA THR A 490 -11.01 4.21 -39.62
C THR A 490 -12.15 4.77 -38.79
N LYS A 491 -13.32 4.95 -39.42
CA LYS A 491 -14.52 5.44 -38.75
C LYS A 491 -15.72 4.55 -39.06
N LYS A 492 -16.63 4.45 -38.10
CA LYS A 492 -17.88 3.68 -38.20
C LYS A 492 -19.01 4.46 -37.52
N ALA A 493 -20.22 4.37 -38.05
CA ALA A 493 -21.38 4.93 -37.37
C ALA A 493 -21.73 4.11 -36.13
N LEU A 494 -22.02 4.79 -35.02
CA LEU A 494 -22.58 4.23 -33.80
C LEU A 494 -24.08 3.97 -33.98
N PRO A 495 -24.68 3.00 -33.26
CA PRO A 495 -26.13 2.79 -33.29
C PRO A 495 -26.91 4.03 -32.85
N THR A 496 -26.36 4.78 -31.87
CA THR A 496 -26.88 6.07 -31.42
C THR A 496 -25.75 7.03 -31.13
N GLY A 497 -26.01 8.33 -31.33
CA GLY A 497 -25.07 9.40 -31.02
C GLY A 497 -24.81 9.54 -29.52
N ARG A 498 -23.55 9.81 -29.16
CA ARG A 498 -23.09 9.94 -27.77
C ARG A 498 -22.16 11.14 -27.59
N TRP A 499 -22.58 12.12 -26.81
CA TRP A 499 -21.73 13.17 -26.24
C TRP A 499 -21.36 12.79 -24.81
N TYR A 500 -20.07 12.80 -24.46
CA TYR A 500 -19.54 12.30 -23.18
C TYR A 500 -19.95 10.86 -22.83
N PRO A 501 -19.69 9.85 -23.68
CA PRO A 501 -19.88 8.46 -23.28
C PRO A 501 -18.77 7.97 -22.34
N GLY A 502 -19.13 7.10 -21.40
CA GLY A 502 -18.18 6.29 -20.65
C GLY A 502 -17.65 5.15 -21.52
N ALA A 503 -16.44 4.67 -21.24
CA ALA A 503 -15.84 3.56 -21.95
C ALA A 503 -14.98 2.69 -21.02
N ALA A 504 -14.89 1.40 -21.31
CA ALA A 504 -13.98 0.48 -20.63
C ALA A 504 -13.61 -0.72 -21.51
N THR A 505 -12.39 -1.20 -21.38
CA THR A 505 -11.96 -2.47 -21.97
C THR A 505 -12.48 -3.63 -21.11
N LEU A 506 -13.11 -4.62 -21.74
CA LEU A 506 -13.65 -5.82 -21.12
C LEU A 506 -12.58 -6.94 -21.04
N PRO A 507 -12.78 -7.97 -20.19
CA PRO A 507 -11.81 -9.07 -20.01
C PRO A 507 -11.39 -9.80 -21.29
N ASP A 508 -12.27 -9.84 -22.30
CA ASP A 508 -12.04 -10.46 -23.60
C ASP A 508 -11.47 -9.49 -24.65
N GLY A 509 -11.06 -8.29 -24.24
CA GLY A 509 -10.45 -7.26 -25.10
C GLY A 509 -11.45 -6.46 -25.94
N LYS A 510 -12.75 -6.78 -25.88
CA LYS A 510 -13.82 -5.94 -26.44
C LYS A 510 -13.98 -4.69 -25.60
N ILE A 511 -14.69 -3.70 -26.13
CA ILE A 511 -14.85 -2.40 -25.49
C ILE A 511 -16.33 -2.12 -25.30
N ILE A 512 -16.71 -1.77 -24.08
CA ILE A 512 -18.06 -1.26 -23.80
C ILE A 512 -18.06 0.26 -23.89
N MET A 513 -19.08 0.82 -24.56
CA MET A 513 -19.43 2.22 -24.46
C MET A 513 -20.77 2.38 -23.72
N VAL A 514 -20.83 3.28 -22.76
CA VAL A 514 -21.99 3.44 -21.86
C VAL A 514 -22.47 4.89 -21.88
N ALA A 515 -23.78 5.06 -22.07
CA ALA A 515 -24.48 6.34 -21.96
C ALA A 515 -23.87 7.48 -22.81
N GLY A 516 -23.76 8.67 -22.23
CA GLY A 516 -23.68 9.93 -22.95
C GLY A 516 -25.07 10.49 -23.25
N VAL A 517 -25.12 11.62 -23.94
CA VAL A 517 -26.39 12.20 -24.43
C VAL A 517 -26.38 12.32 -25.95
N ALA A 518 -27.53 12.10 -26.57
CA ALA A 518 -27.72 12.13 -28.01
C ALA A 518 -27.76 13.56 -28.60
N LYS A 519 -27.49 14.58 -27.78
CA LYS A 519 -27.41 15.98 -28.22
C LYS A 519 -26.44 16.75 -27.33
N SER A 520 -25.40 17.33 -27.92
CA SER A 520 -24.45 18.15 -27.17
C SER A 520 -25.12 19.34 -26.49
N GLY A 521 -24.66 19.68 -25.28
CA GLY A 521 -25.26 20.72 -24.44
C GLY A 521 -26.47 20.25 -23.61
N CYS A 522 -26.98 19.05 -23.83
CA CYS A 522 -28.09 18.47 -23.05
C CYS A 522 -27.63 17.62 -21.85
N ALA A 523 -26.51 17.99 -21.24
CA ALA A 523 -26.04 17.40 -19.98
C ALA A 523 -25.72 18.52 -18.98
N ASN A 524 -26.51 18.61 -17.91
CA ASN A 524 -26.37 19.59 -16.82
C ASN A 524 -27.27 19.16 -15.65
N TYR A 525 -27.31 19.92 -14.55
CA TYR A 525 -28.24 19.68 -13.44
C TYR A 525 -29.71 19.79 -13.86
N VAL A 526 -30.05 20.81 -14.65
CA VAL A 526 -31.36 21.01 -15.28
C VAL A 526 -31.13 21.34 -16.75
N VAL A 527 -31.93 20.75 -17.63
CA VAL A 527 -31.89 20.98 -19.08
C VAL A 527 -33.23 21.48 -19.57
N GLY A 528 -33.23 22.28 -20.64
CA GLY A 528 -34.44 22.84 -21.24
C GLY A 528 -35.30 21.79 -21.95
N ALA A 529 -36.53 22.17 -22.32
CA ALA A 529 -37.48 21.29 -23.02
C ALA A 529 -36.91 20.71 -24.34
N ASN A 530 -36.00 21.43 -25.01
CA ASN A 530 -35.31 20.99 -26.22
C ASN A 530 -34.31 19.84 -26.02
N CYS A 531 -34.15 19.37 -24.78
CA CYS A 531 -33.34 18.22 -24.38
C CYS A 531 -34.20 17.04 -23.92
N ALA A 532 -35.53 17.08 -24.00
CA ALA A 532 -36.39 16.00 -23.51
C ALA A 532 -36.07 14.62 -24.12
N THR A 533 -35.61 14.58 -25.37
CA THR A 533 -35.25 13.35 -26.11
C THR A 533 -33.74 13.10 -26.18
N ALA A 534 -32.93 13.88 -25.46
CA ALA A 534 -31.47 13.78 -25.56
C ALA A 534 -30.87 12.67 -24.69
N ASN A 535 -31.65 12.06 -23.80
CA ASN A 535 -31.14 10.97 -22.97
C ASN A 535 -30.76 9.75 -23.83
N ASN A 536 -29.58 9.19 -23.59
CA ASN A 536 -29.16 7.92 -24.17
C ASN A 536 -28.90 6.92 -23.03
N PRO A 537 -29.93 6.15 -22.60
CA PRO A 537 -29.82 5.22 -21.48
C PRO A 537 -29.31 3.84 -21.90
N THR A 538 -28.52 3.76 -22.96
CA THR A 538 -28.09 2.48 -23.56
C THR A 538 -26.58 2.29 -23.44
N PHE A 539 -26.14 1.05 -23.65
CA PHE A 539 -24.74 0.72 -23.91
C PHE A 539 -24.61 -0.08 -25.21
N ALA A 540 -23.41 -0.10 -25.79
CA ALA A 540 -23.06 -0.95 -26.92
C ALA A 540 -21.67 -1.56 -26.71
N ILE A 541 -21.30 -2.54 -27.53
CA ILE A 541 -20.03 -3.26 -27.46
C ILE A 541 -19.35 -3.19 -28.82
N TYR A 542 -18.05 -2.89 -28.84
CA TYR A 542 -17.21 -2.91 -30.02
C TYR A 542 -16.10 -3.95 -29.87
N ASP A 543 -15.91 -4.78 -30.89
CA ASP A 543 -14.77 -5.68 -30.98
C ASP A 543 -13.70 -5.06 -31.90
N PRO A 544 -12.57 -4.59 -31.36
CA PRO A 544 -11.51 -3.98 -32.18
C PRO A 544 -10.79 -4.98 -33.07
N LYS A 545 -10.86 -6.30 -32.79
CA LYS A 545 -10.20 -7.33 -33.60
C LYS A 545 -10.99 -7.62 -34.89
N THR A 546 -12.31 -7.72 -34.78
CA THR A 546 -13.19 -8.05 -35.92
C THR A 546 -13.81 -6.82 -36.59
N GLY A 547 -13.81 -5.68 -35.90
CA GLY A 547 -14.55 -4.50 -36.31
C GLY A 547 -16.07 -4.62 -36.10
N GLU A 548 -16.54 -5.68 -35.43
CA GLU A 548 -17.95 -5.87 -35.09
C GLU A 548 -18.41 -4.80 -34.10
N LEU A 549 -19.54 -4.17 -34.39
CA LEU A 549 -20.18 -3.21 -33.50
C LEU A 549 -21.59 -3.71 -33.20
N GLY A 550 -21.85 -4.05 -31.94
CA GLY A 550 -23.15 -4.51 -31.50
C GLY A 550 -24.18 -3.37 -31.44
N SER A 551 -25.45 -3.72 -31.52
CA SER A 551 -26.57 -2.80 -31.32
C SER A 551 -26.62 -2.24 -29.90
N ASP A 552 -27.33 -1.12 -29.74
CA ASP A 552 -27.66 -0.57 -28.44
C ASP A 552 -28.47 -1.54 -27.57
N LYS A 553 -28.19 -1.53 -26.27
CA LYS A 553 -28.76 -2.43 -25.26
C LYS A 553 -29.23 -1.65 -24.04
N MET A 554 -30.36 -2.08 -23.48
CA MET A 554 -31.09 -1.37 -22.41
C MET A 554 -30.82 -1.93 -21.00
N GLY A 555 -29.86 -2.85 -20.83
CA GLY A 555 -29.62 -3.51 -19.54
C GLY A 555 -29.25 -2.57 -18.38
N MET A 556 -28.81 -1.34 -18.69
CA MET A 556 -28.45 -0.30 -17.72
C MET A 556 -29.48 0.85 -17.66
N ALA A 557 -30.59 0.76 -18.40
CA ALA A 557 -31.47 1.89 -18.64
C ALA A 557 -32.09 2.47 -17.36
N ALA A 558 -32.42 1.64 -16.37
CA ALA A 558 -32.99 2.11 -15.11
C ALA A 558 -32.06 3.13 -14.40
N GLN A 559 -30.77 2.79 -14.25
CA GLN A 559 -29.79 3.69 -13.63
C GLN A 559 -29.55 4.94 -14.49
N LEU A 560 -29.42 4.77 -15.81
CA LEU A 560 -29.07 5.87 -16.70
C LEU A 560 -30.24 6.85 -16.90
N ASN A 561 -31.48 6.39 -16.85
CA ASN A 561 -32.68 7.23 -16.82
C ASN A 561 -32.77 8.06 -15.54
N GLU A 562 -32.44 7.46 -14.38
CA GLU A 562 -32.39 8.19 -13.09
C GLU A 562 -31.24 9.21 -13.07
N ALA A 563 -30.12 8.87 -13.70
CA ALA A 563 -28.95 9.73 -13.78
C ALA A 563 -29.17 10.95 -14.69
N TYR A 564 -29.96 10.83 -15.75
CA TYR A 564 -30.26 11.94 -16.66
C TYR A 564 -30.90 13.13 -15.90
N PRO A 565 -30.51 14.40 -16.18
CA PRO A 565 -29.62 14.90 -17.23
C PRO A 565 -28.10 14.86 -16.96
N MET A 566 -27.64 14.04 -16.02
CA MET A 566 -26.24 13.92 -15.59
C MET A 566 -25.72 12.48 -15.80
N SER A 567 -25.98 11.91 -16.97
CA SER A 567 -25.60 10.55 -17.39
C SER A 567 -24.33 10.51 -18.25
N THR A 568 -23.53 11.57 -18.23
CA THR A 568 -22.29 11.72 -19.01
C THR A 568 -21.08 11.14 -18.29
N TYR A 569 -20.10 10.64 -19.05
CA TYR A 569 -18.90 9.93 -18.60
C TYR A 569 -19.13 9.00 -17.39
N PRO A 570 -20.09 8.07 -17.44
CA PRO A 570 -20.24 7.10 -16.36
C PRO A 570 -18.93 6.31 -16.18
N HIS A 571 -18.41 6.26 -14.95
CA HIS A 571 -17.21 5.47 -14.68
C HIS A 571 -17.59 4.00 -14.84
N SER A 572 -16.99 3.36 -15.84
CA SER A 572 -17.23 1.97 -16.19
C SER A 572 -16.06 1.13 -15.70
N ILE A 573 -16.26 0.36 -14.64
CA ILE A 573 -15.19 -0.36 -13.95
C ILE A 573 -15.42 -1.86 -14.04
N VAL A 574 -14.51 -2.59 -14.67
CA VAL A 574 -14.53 -4.07 -14.67
C VAL A 574 -14.14 -4.58 -13.29
N THR A 575 -15.03 -5.35 -12.66
CA THR A 575 -14.83 -5.96 -11.35
C THR A 575 -14.19 -7.35 -11.45
N PRO A 576 -13.57 -7.90 -10.37
CA PRO A 576 -12.84 -9.18 -10.43
C PRO A 576 -13.67 -10.41 -10.85
N ASP A 577 -14.98 -10.35 -10.71
CA ASP A 577 -15.94 -11.36 -11.18
C ASP A 577 -16.27 -11.27 -12.69
N GLY A 578 -15.70 -10.29 -13.40
CA GLY A 578 -15.91 -10.06 -14.83
C GLY A 578 -17.15 -9.23 -15.17
N GLY A 579 -17.90 -8.79 -14.15
CA GLY A 579 -18.98 -7.83 -14.29
C GLY A 579 -18.50 -6.38 -14.34
N LEU A 580 -19.43 -5.45 -14.14
CA LEU A 580 -19.16 -4.01 -14.13
C LEU A 580 -19.69 -3.36 -12.85
N ALA A 581 -18.95 -2.39 -12.31
CA ALA A 581 -19.50 -1.35 -11.46
C ALA A 581 -19.63 -0.08 -12.30
N ILE A 582 -20.85 0.47 -12.39
CA ILE A 582 -21.16 1.67 -13.15
C ILE A 582 -21.51 2.79 -12.17
N ALA A 583 -20.75 3.87 -12.22
CA ALA A 583 -21.08 5.11 -11.53
C ALA A 583 -21.70 6.13 -12.49
N ALA A 584 -22.90 6.62 -12.19
CA ALA A 584 -23.59 7.65 -12.97
C ALA A 584 -24.33 8.60 -12.04
N LYS A 585 -24.22 9.91 -12.26
CA LYS A 585 -24.68 10.93 -11.30
C LYS A 585 -24.13 10.62 -9.89
N SER A 586 -24.97 10.31 -8.91
CA SER A 586 -24.58 9.87 -7.56
C SER A 586 -24.73 8.37 -7.34
N SER A 587 -25.31 7.65 -8.31
CA SER A 587 -25.60 6.22 -8.20
C SER A 587 -24.36 5.36 -8.50
N LEU A 588 -24.25 4.22 -7.80
CA LEU A 588 -23.23 3.20 -8.06
C LEU A 588 -23.91 1.82 -8.09
N VAL A 589 -23.87 1.16 -9.25
CA VAL A 589 -24.63 -0.07 -9.50
C VAL A 589 -23.72 -1.17 -10.01
N LYS A 590 -23.89 -2.38 -9.48
CA LYS A 590 -23.24 -3.59 -9.97
C LYS A 590 -24.06 -4.21 -11.08
N TYR A 591 -23.37 -4.61 -12.14
CA TYR A 591 -23.90 -5.43 -13.21
C TYR A 591 -23.11 -6.72 -13.37
N ASN A 592 -23.82 -7.82 -13.62
CA ASN A 592 -23.25 -9.10 -14.01
C ASN A 592 -23.20 -9.21 -15.53
N ARG A 593 -22.09 -9.70 -16.07
CA ARG A 593 -21.93 -9.96 -17.49
C ARG A 593 -22.64 -11.28 -17.84
N VAL A 594 -23.49 -11.27 -18.86
CA VAL A 594 -24.21 -12.45 -19.37
C VAL A 594 -24.22 -12.46 -20.90
N GLY A 595 -24.68 -13.55 -21.52
CA GLY A 595 -24.74 -13.71 -22.98
C GLY A 595 -23.58 -14.53 -23.57
N ASP A 596 -23.47 -14.54 -24.90
CA ASP A 596 -22.57 -15.44 -25.65
C ASP A 596 -21.13 -14.91 -25.87
N GLY A 597 -20.82 -13.72 -25.35
CA GLY A 597 -19.50 -13.11 -25.50
C GLY A 597 -19.24 -12.38 -26.82
N THR A 598 -20.15 -12.42 -27.80
CA THR A 598 -20.06 -11.62 -29.04
C THR A 598 -20.39 -10.14 -28.76
N ALA A 599 -20.05 -9.22 -29.68
CA ALA A 599 -20.41 -7.81 -29.50
C ALA A 599 -21.94 -7.63 -29.55
N GLN A 600 -22.62 -8.42 -30.39
CA GLN A 600 -24.08 -8.43 -30.46
C GLN A 600 -24.75 -9.11 -29.27
N GLY A 601 -24.20 -10.20 -28.73
CA GLY A 601 -24.84 -11.07 -27.72
C GLY A 601 -24.42 -10.82 -26.27
N THR A 602 -23.30 -10.12 -26.00
CA THR A 602 -22.93 -9.69 -24.63
C THR A 602 -24.00 -8.77 -24.03
N ARG A 603 -24.42 -9.04 -22.79
CA ARG A 603 -25.40 -8.25 -22.01
C ARG A 603 -24.88 -7.99 -20.60
N PHE A 604 -25.51 -7.03 -19.93
CA PHE A 604 -25.26 -6.70 -18.53
C PHE A 604 -26.59 -6.58 -17.80
N GLN A 605 -26.73 -7.31 -16.70
CA GLN A 605 -27.94 -7.31 -15.86
C GLN A 605 -27.61 -6.75 -14.48
N LYS A 606 -28.49 -5.89 -13.95
CA LYS A 606 -28.31 -5.32 -12.60
C LYS A 606 -28.25 -6.45 -11.59
N ALA A 607 -27.18 -6.49 -10.80
CA ALA A 607 -27.02 -7.44 -9.71
C ALA A 607 -27.52 -6.81 -8.40
N TRP A 608 -26.96 -5.66 -8.03
CA TRP A 608 -27.37 -4.87 -6.87
C TRP A 608 -26.95 -3.40 -7.04
N GLN A 609 -27.34 -2.55 -6.09
CA GLN A 609 -26.95 -1.15 -6.02
C GLN A 609 -26.37 -0.84 -4.66
N TRP A 610 -25.22 -0.18 -4.64
CA TRP A 610 -24.64 0.36 -3.42
C TRP A 610 -25.32 1.67 -3.03
N PRO A 611 -25.14 2.15 -1.79
CA PRO A 611 -25.59 3.48 -1.41
C PRO A 611 -25.02 4.53 -2.37
N ASN A 612 -25.84 5.54 -2.67
CA ASN A 612 -25.40 6.67 -3.47
C ASN A 612 -24.18 7.34 -2.81
N ARG A 613 -23.23 7.80 -3.64
CA ARG A 613 -22.07 8.53 -3.16
C ARG A 613 -22.53 9.75 -2.36
N PRO A 614 -21.98 9.99 -1.15
CA PRO A 614 -22.25 11.21 -0.40
C PRO A 614 -21.83 12.46 -1.17
N GLY A 615 -22.68 13.48 -1.14
CA GLY A 615 -22.45 14.77 -1.79
C GLY A 615 -23.13 14.91 -3.15
N ALA A 616 -22.57 15.76 -3.99
CA ALA A 616 -23.07 16.02 -5.34
C ALA A 616 -22.79 14.84 -6.30
N ALA A 617 -23.30 14.98 -7.52
CA ALA A 617 -23.02 14.06 -8.62
C ALA A 617 -21.51 13.91 -8.85
N TRP A 618 -21.13 12.73 -9.28
CA TRP A 618 -19.74 12.33 -9.47
C TRP A 618 -19.19 12.82 -10.80
N VAL A 619 -20.03 12.71 -11.83
CA VAL A 619 -19.66 12.94 -13.23
C VAL A 619 -19.88 14.38 -13.65
N TYR A 620 -19.54 14.70 -14.89
CA TYR A 620 -19.83 16.00 -15.48
C TYR A 620 -21.31 16.43 -15.23
N PRO A 621 -21.54 17.69 -14.85
CA PRO A 621 -20.58 18.78 -14.77
C PRO A 621 -19.87 18.98 -13.41
N GLN A 622 -20.09 18.11 -12.42
CA GLN A 622 -19.50 18.25 -11.09
C GLN A 622 -18.04 17.80 -11.04
N GLU A 623 -17.62 16.93 -11.96
CA GLU A 623 -16.23 16.48 -12.16
C GLU A 623 -15.46 16.22 -10.85
N SER A 624 -15.96 15.26 -10.10
CA SER A 624 -15.20 14.67 -9.00
C SER A 624 -14.20 13.64 -9.52
N GLN A 625 -13.06 13.55 -8.85
CA GLN A 625 -12.00 12.60 -9.16
C GLN A 625 -12.34 11.22 -8.59
N GLY A 626 -12.50 10.22 -9.47
CA GLY A 626 -12.74 8.82 -9.10
C GLY A 626 -11.65 7.90 -9.66
N ILE A 627 -10.97 7.13 -8.81
CA ILE A 627 -9.91 6.21 -9.22
C ILE A 627 -9.83 4.99 -8.29
N LEU A 628 -9.43 3.83 -8.82
CA LEU A 628 -9.26 2.63 -7.99
C LEU A 628 -8.00 2.75 -7.12
N MET A 629 -8.06 2.24 -5.90
CA MET A 629 -6.84 1.97 -5.12
C MET A 629 -6.04 0.85 -5.79
N PRO A 630 -4.69 0.86 -5.75
CA PRO A 630 -3.89 -0.25 -6.25
C PRO A 630 -4.27 -1.56 -5.57
N MET A 631 -4.52 -2.60 -6.36
CA MET A 631 -4.87 -3.92 -5.84
C MET A 631 -3.62 -4.73 -5.55
N SER A 632 -3.72 -5.65 -4.59
CA SER A 632 -2.66 -6.60 -4.26
C SER A 632 -3.20 -8.03 -4.29
N PRO A 633 -2.35 -9.06 -4.42
CA PRO A 633 -2.78 -10.46 -4.31
C PRO A 633 -3.53 -10.70 -3.00
N PRO A 634 -4.60 -11.52 -3.01
CA PRO A 634 -5.08 -12.34 -4.12
C PRO A 634 -6.03 -11.63 -5.11
N TYR A 635 -6.06 -10.29 -5.14
CA TYR A 635 -6.85 -9.45 -6.04
C TYR A 635 -8.38 -9.63 -5.97
N ASN A 636 -8.89 -10.10 -4.83
CA ASN A 636 -10.31 -10.23 -4.55
C ASN A 636 -10.94 -8.98 -3.89
N SER A 637 -10.13 -7.96 -3.61
CA SER A 637 -10.57 -6.68 -3.04
C SER A 637 -10.30 -5.55 -4.01
N MET A 638 -11.35 -4.82 -4.38
CA MET A 638 -11.27 -3.65 -5.25
C MET A 638 -11.94 -2.48 -4.53
N VAL A 639 -11.20 -1.40 -4.32
CA VAL A 639 -11.67 -0.21 -3.59
C VAL A 639 -11.64 0.99 -4.53
N LEU A 640 -12.75 1.70 -4.61
CA LEU A 640 -12.90 2.92 -5.39
C LEU A 640 -12.77 4.13 -4.46
N LEU A 641 -11.80 4.98 -4.74
CA LEU A 641 -11.58 6.28 -4.09
C LEU A 641 -12.28 7.37 -4.90
N SER A 642 -13.07 8.20 -4.21
CA SER A 642 -13.76 9.36 -4.76
C SER A 642 -13.40 10.60 -3.95
N ALA A 643 -12.99 11.67 -4.62
CA ALA A 643 -12.60 12.91 -3.97
C ALA A 643 -12.98 14.14 -4.80
N GLY A 644 -13.24 15.27 -4.14
CA GLY A 644 -13.54 16.53 -4.81
C GLY A 644 -14.84 16.55 -5.60
N GLY A 645 -14.90 17.45 -6.59
CA GLY A 645 -16.07 17.85 -7.36
C GLY A 645 -16.76 19.10 -6.78
N SER A 646 -17.80 19.62 -7.43
CA SER A 646 -18.60 20.71 -6.85
C SER A 646 -19.37 20.21 -5.61
N LYS A 647 -19.55 21.05 -4.59
CA LYS A 647 -20.21 20.68 -3.32
C LYS A 647 -21.72 20.40 -3.46
N GLN A 648 -22.36 20.83 -4.54
CA GLN A 648 -23.80 20.62 -4.78
C GLN A 648 -24.11 20.38 -6.26
N ASN A 649 -25.27 19.80 -6.54
CA ASN A 649 -25.70 19.51 -7.92
C ASN A 649 -26.05 20.78 -8.70
N ASN A 650 -26.75 21.74 -8.08
CA ASN A 650 -27.01 23.04 -8.68
C ASN A 650 -25.78 23.96 -8.53
N ALA A 651 -24.67 23.57 -9.17
CA ALA A 651 -23.41 24.30 -9.08
C ALA A 651 -23.34 25.42 -10.12
N GLY A 652 -22.65 26.50 -9.73
CA GLY A 652 -22.27 27.60 -10.59
C GLY A 652 -20.88 28.11 -10.24
N PHE A 653 -20.55 29.30 -10.73
CA PHE A 653 -19.22 29.93 -10.61
C PHE A 653 -18.60 29.92 -9.22
N ASN A 654 -19.41 30.23 -8.21
CA ASN A 654 -18.95 30.43 -6.83
C ASN A 654 -19.28 29.23 -5.94
N THR A 655 -19.76 28.12 -6.52
CA THR A 655 -20.04 26.92 -5.75
C THR A 655 -18.72 26.35 -5.25
N PRO A 656 -18.49 26.23 -3.93
CA PRO A 656 -17.26 25.65 -3.41
C PRO A 656 -17.07 24.22 -3.93
N ALA A 657 -15.82 23.83 -4.14
CA ALA A 657 -15.46 22.44 -4.35
C ALA A 657 -15.56 21.66 -3.02
N GLU A 658 -15.88 20.38 -3.12
CA GLU A 658 -15.86 19.42 -2.02
C GLU A 658 -14.41 19.21 -1.55
N ASP A 659 -14.22 19.07 -0.23
CA ASP A 659 -12.94 18.74 0.40
C ASP A 659 -12.92 17.33 0.98
N GLY A 660 -14.05 16.62 1.03
CA GLY A 660 -14.15 15.25 1.51
C GLY A 660 -13.65 14.20 0.53
N ALA A 661 -12.96 13.18 1.06
CA ALA A 661 -12.59 11.97 0.34
C ALA A 661 -13.33 10.75 0.90
N TRP A 662 -13.76 9.86 0.00
CA TRP A 662 -14.59 8.71 0.31
C TRP A 662 -14.06 7.46 -0.39
N ALA A 663 -14.21 6.31 0.23
CA ALA A 663 -13.91 5.03 -0.39
C ALA A 663 -15.05 4.03 -0.23
N ILE A 664 -15.20 3.14 -1.21
CA ILE A 664 -16.15 2.02 -1.15
C ILE A 664 -15.54 0.77 -1.78
N SER A 665 -15.86 -0.39 -1.23
CA SER A 665 -15.48 -1.68 -1.81
C SER A 665 -16.44 -2.05 -2.94
N LEU A 666 -15.89 -2.36 -4.11
CA LEU A 666 -16.65 -2.82 -5.28
C LEU A 666 -16.78 -4.35 -5.33
N THR A 667 -16.24 -5.08 -4.35
CA THR A 667 -16.34 -6.55 -4.26
C THR A 667 -17.22 -7.04 -3.11
N ASP A 668 -17.71 -6.13 -2.27
CA ASP A 668 -18.64 -6.43 -1.19
C ASP A 668 -20.03 -5.87 -1.55
N PRO A 669 -21.06 -6.73 -1.71
CA PRO A 669 -22.40 -6.27 -2.08
C PRO A 669 -23.07 -5.37 -1.03
N ASN A 670 -22.61 -5.42 0.22
CA ASN A 670 -23.16 -4.63 1.33
C ASN A 670 -22.29 -3.43 1.70
N ALA A 671 -21.26 -3.13 0.89
CA ALA A 671 -20.30 -2.08 1.19
C ALA A 671 -20.98 -0.72 1.39
N GLN A 672 -20.45 0.02 2.37
CA GLN A 672 -20.83 1.40 2.65
C GLN A 672 -19.68 2.33 2.27
N TRP A 673 -20.01 3.58 2.00
CA TRP A 673 -19.01 4.64 1.82
C TRP A 673 -18.32 4.93 3.14
N ALA A 674 -17.00 4.76 3.17
CA ALA A 674 -16.15 5.17 4.28
C ALA A 674 -15.57 6.56 4.01
N PHE A 675 -15.74 7.47 4.97
CA PHE A 675 -15.07 8.76 4.94
C PHE A 675 -13.57 8.58 5.26
N LEU A 676 -12.71 9.15 4.41
CA LEU A 676 -11.25 9.06 4.50
C LEU A 676 -10.59 10.35 5.03
N GLY A 677 -11.40 11.28 5.52
CA GLY A 677 -10.94 12.60 5.92
C GLY A 677 -10.96 13.60 4.77
N LYS A 678 -10.47 14.80 5.08
CA LYS A 678 -10.45 15.93 4.17
C LYS A 678 -9.16 15.99 3.37
N MET A 679 -9.30 16.22 2.08
CA MET A 679 -8.22 16.67 1.22
C MET A 679 -7.60 17.96 1.80
N PRO A 680 -6.29 18.18 1.65
CA PRO A 680 -5.62 19.40 2.12
C PRO A 680 -6.09 20.65 1.35
N GLN A 681 -6.66 20.46 0.15
CA GLN A 681 -7.26 21.49 -0.68
C GLN A 681 -8.50 20.93 -1.40
N SER A 682 -9.60 21.68 -1.40
CA SER A 682 -10.79 21.36 -2.19
C SER A 682 -10.50 21.48 -3.68
N ARG A 683 -11.10 20.62 -4.52
CA ARG A 683 -10.82 20.58 -5.96
C ARG A 683 -12.03 20.15 -6.77
N VAL A 684 -12.31 20.88 -7.85
CA VAL A 684 -13.27 20.54 -8.91
C VAL A 684 -12.59 20.65 -10.27
N MET A 685 -12.96 19.80 -11.24
CA MET A 685 -12.29 19.69 -12.55
C MET A 685 -10.81 19.30 -12.42
N GLY A 686 -10.51 18.39 -11.50
CA GLY A 686 -9.16 17.91 -11.27
C GLY A 686 -8.92 16.54 -11.91
N ASP A 687 -7.67 16.22 -12.17
CA ASP A 687 -7.23 14.92 -12.66
C ASP A 687 -6.73 14.04 -11.50
N SER A 688 -6.94 12.72 -11.59
CA SER A 688 -6.33 11.74 -10.68
C SER A 688 -5.60 10.64 -11.45
N LEU A 689 -4.42 10.25 -10.97
CA LEU A 689 -3.58 9.24 -11.61
C LEU A 689 -2.69 8.50 -10.60
N TYR A 690 -2.21 7.32 -10.99
CA TYR A 690 -1.22 6.57 -10.22
C TYR A 690 0.18 7.17 -10.38
N MET A 691 0.95 7.16 -9.30
CA MET A 691 2.39 7.39 -9.32
C MET A 691 3.15 6.06 -9.37
N CYS A 692 4.41 6.11 -9.81
CA CYS A 692 5.24 4.90 -9.90
C CYS A 692 5.54 4.24 -8.55
N ASN A 693 5.42 4.94 -7.42
CA ASN A 693 5.53 4.35 -6.07
C ASN A 693 4.22 3.68 -5.60
N GLY A 694 3.15 3.74 -6.40
CA GLY A 694 1.81 3.21 -6.08
C GLY A 694 0.92 4.16 -5.27
N ASP A 695 1.34 5.40 -5.02
CA ASP A 695 0.45 6.43 -4.49
C ASP A 695 -0.44 7.02 -5.59
N ILE A 696 -1.43 7.82 -5.19
CA ILE A 696 -2.35 8.48 -6.13
C ILE A 696 -2.10 9.99 -6.09
N LEU A 697 -1.86 10.59 -7.24
CA LEU A 697 -1.71 12.03 -7.42
C LEU A 697 -3.05 12.65 -7.83
N PHE A 698 -3.38 13.78 -7.22
CA PHE A 698 -4.50 14.66 -7.57
C PHE A 698 -3.94 16.03 -7.97
N LEU A 699 -4.27 16.52 -9.17
CA LEU A 699 -3.78 17.80 -9.70
C LEU A 699 -4.83 18.49 -10.58
N ASN A 700 -4.56 19.70 -11.06
CA ASN A 700 -5.47 20.53 -11.86
C ASN A 700 -6.82 20.88 -11.20
N GLY A 701 -7.58 21.82 -11.73
CA GLY A 701 -8.86 22.26 -11.20
C GLY A 701 -8.80 23.48 -10.28
N GLY A 702 -9.95 23.82 -9.69
CA GLY A 702 -10.14 25.02 -8.87
C GLY A 702 -10.78 24.72 -7.52
N HIS A 703 -10.79 25.70 -6.62
CA HIS A 703 -11.44 25.59 -5.29
C HIS A 703 -12.96 25.81 -5.34
N GLN A 704 -13.48 26.31 -6.45
CA GLN A 704 -14.89 26.58 -6.67
C GLN A 704 -15.22 26.52 -8.15
N GLY A 705 -16.48 26.25 -8.48
CA GLY A 705 -16.99 26.22 -9.84
C GLY A 705 -17.64 24.90 -10.22
N VAL A 706 -17.87 24.77 -11.51
CA VAL A 706 -18.47 23.62 -12.17
C VAL A 706 -17.89 23.50 -13.58
N ALA A 707 -17.80 22.29 -14.11
CA ALA A 707 -17.31 22.04 -15.45
C ALA A 707 -18.23 22.68 -16.52
N GLY A 708 -17.62 23.13 -17.63
CA GLY A 708 -18.33 23.78 -18.74
C GLY A 708 -17.84 25.19 -19.05
N TRP A 709 -18.25 25.68 -20.22
CA TRP A 709 -17.95 27.04 -20.67
C TRP A 709 -18.96 28.08 -20.17
N SER A 710 -18.50 29.32 -20.07
CA SER A 710 -19.30 30.52 -19.85
C SER A 710 -18.82 31.69 -20.70
N SER A 711 -19.72 32.65 -20.91
CA SER A 711 -19.44 33.95 -21.52
C SER A 711 -18.91 34.99 -20.52
N GLN A 712 -18.90 34.68 -19.22
CA GLN A 712 -18.39 35.60 -18.22
C GLN A 712 -16.86 35.73 -18.33
N GLN A 713 -16.39 36.97 -18.52
CA GLN A 713 -14.95 37.27 -18.54
C GLN A 713 -14.34 37.05 -17.16
N VAL A 714 -13.24 36.31 -17.14
CA VAL A 714 -12.41 36.07 -15.95
C VAL A 714 -10.96 36.34 -16.36
N SER A 715 -10.21 36.97 -15.46
CA SER A 715 -8.78 37.19 -15.61
C SER A 715 -8.02 36.31 -14.63
N TYR A 716 -7.15 35.45 -15.14
CA TYR A 716 -6.33 34.55 -14.33
C TYR A 716 -4.93 35.13 -14.23
N ARG A 717 -4.42 35.24 -12.99
CA ARG A 717 -3.00 35.53 -12.77
C ARG A 717 -2.21 34.23 -12.74
N PHE A 718 -1.05 34.16 -13.36
CA PHE A 718 -0.16 33.00 -13.37
C PHE A 718 0.97 33.15 -12.33
N ALA A 719 1.67 32.06 -12.01
CA ALA A 719 2.67 32.08 -10.93
C ALA A 719 3.94 32.86 -11.33
N ASP A 720 4.21 32.94 -12.64
CA ASP A 720 5.28 33.74 -13.23
C ASP A 720 4.95 35.25 -13.27
N GLY A 721 3.80 35.66 -12.74
CA GLY A 721 3.35 37.04 -12.68
C GLY A 721 2.58 37.50 -13.93
N THR A 722 2.52 36.69 -14.99
CA THR A 722 1.73 36.99 -16.18
C THR A 722 0.22 36.84 -15.90
N SER A 723 -0.63 37.39 -16.78
CA SER A 723 -2.08 37.29 -16.65
C SER A 723 -2.72 36.94 -17.98
N TYR A 724 -3.81 36.18 -17.94
CA TYR A 724 -4.65 35.85 -19.10
C TYR A 724 -6.09 36.29 -18.84
N THR A 725 -6.64 37.10 -19.73
CA THR A 725 -8.05 37.53 -19.69
C THR A 725 -8.83 36.82 -20.77
N CYS A 726 -9.82 36.03 -20.37
CA CYS A 726 -10.63 35.27 -21.31
C CYS A 726 -11.55 36.17 -22.17
N PRO A 727 -11.70 35.92 -23.49
CA PRO A 727 -12.41 36.81 -24.42
C PRO A 727 -13.94 36.65 -24.47
N LYS A 728 -14.61 36.28 -23.36
CA LYS A 728 -16.09 36.15 -23.25
C LYS A 728 -16.78 35.12 -24.16
N ALA A 729 -16.04 34.15 -24.73
CA ALA A 729 -16.62 33.13 -25.62
C ALA A 729 -16.57 31.70 -25.05
N ARG A 730 -15.49 31.35 -24.32
CA ARG A 730 -15.26 30.00 -23.75
C ARG A 730 -14.49 30.08 -22.42
N CYS A 731 -14.97 30.93 -21.51
CA CYS A 731 -14.33 31.07 -20.20
C CYS A 731 -14.74 29.91 -19.28
N SER A 732 -13.93 29.62 -18.26
CA SER A 732 -14.28 28.60 -17.28
C SER A 732 -15.52 29.02 -16.47
N LYS A 733 -16.40 28.08 -16.14
CA LYS A 733 -17.48 28.24 -15.16
C LYS A 733 -16.98 28.10 -13.71
N ALA A 734 -15.78 28.62 -13.46
CA ALA A 734 -15.10 28.50 -12.19
C ALA A 734 -14.34 29.78 -11.89
N ASP A 735 -14.20 30.06 -10.59
CA ASP A 735 -13.33 31.10 -10.07
C ASP A 735 -13.55 32.48 -10.71
N ARG A 736 -14.71 33.10 -10.43
CA ARG A 736 -15.13 34.39 -11.00
C ARG A 736 -14.07 35.49 -10.92
N ASP A 737 -13.28 35.50 -9.84
CA ASP A 737 -12.30 36.54 -9.56
C ASP A 737 -10.86 36.13 -9.94
N GLY A 738 -10.66 34.90 -10.43
CA GLY A 738 -9.36 34.37 -10.85
C GLY A 738 -8.33 34.19 -9.71
N GLN A 739 -8.80 34.14 -8.45
CA GLN A 739 -7.96 34.08 -7.25
C GLN A 739 -7.95 32.72 -6.56
N PHE A 740 -8.83 31.80 -6.95
CA PHE A 740 -9.11 30.54 -6.25
C PHE A 740 -8.71 29.31 -7.09
N LEU A 741 -7.48 29.34 -7.62
CA LEU A 741 -6.88 28.31 -8.48
C LEU A 741 -6.03 27.31 -7.69
N ASN A 742 -6.18 26.01 -7.95
CA ASN A 742 -5.28 25.00 -7.40
C ASN A 742 -4.04 24.84 -8.28
N ARG A 743 -2.88 25.21 -7.75
CA ARG A 743 -1.56 24.97 -8.40
C ARG A 743 -0.77 23.86 -7.76
N GLU A 744 -0.97 23.66 -6.47
CA GLU A 744 -0.32 22.59 -5.73
C GLU A 744 -1.06 21.27 -6.03
N PRO A 745 -0.35 20.20 -6.42
CA PRO A 745 -0.94 18.87 -6.46
C PRO A 745 -1.09 18.30 -5.03
N MET A 746 -1.76 17.17 -4.88
CA MET A 746 -1.91 16.45 -3.62
C MET A 746 -1.62 14.97 -3.85
N ILE A 747 -0.93 14.33 -2.91
CA ILE A 747 -0.66 12.89 -2.96
C ILE A 747 -1.50 12.20 -1.88
N TYR A 748 -2.22 11.15 -2.25
CA TYR A 748 -2.82 10.23 -1.31
C TYR A 748 -1.95 8.99 -1.18
N ASN A 749 -1.41 8.79 0.03
CA ASN A 749 -0.55 7.66 0.35
C ASN A 749 -1.39 6.40 0.50
N THR A 750 -1.18 5.42 -0.36
CA THR A 750 -2.04 4.23 -0.45
C THR A 750 -1.72 3.16 0.61
N GLU A 751 -0.65 3.31 1.38
CA GLU A 751 -0.23 2.39 2.45
C GLU A 751 -0.56 2.95 3.85
N THR A 752 -0.38 4.26 4.06
CA THR A 752 -0.67 4.95 5.32
C THR A 752 -2.05 5.60 5.36
N PHE A 753 -2.73 5.73 4.21
CA PHE A 753 -4.03 6.39 4.06
C PHE A 753 -4.03 7.85 4.51
N GLN A 754 -2.93 8.55 4.23
CA GLN A 754 -2.73 9.96 4.55
C GLN A 754 -2.64 10.81 3.29
N TRP A 755 -3.07 12.06 3.38
CA TRP A 755 -2.87 13.06 2.35
C TRP A 755 -1.52 13.75 2.52
N SER A 756 -0.88 14.21 1.45
CA SER A 756 0.24 15.15 1.58
C SER A 756 -0.22 16.42 2.29
N ALA A 757 0.59 17.00 3.17
CA ALA A 757 0.24 18.24 3.86
C ALA A 757 0.13 19.41 2.85
N LYS A 758 -0.72 20.41 3.14
CA LYS A 758 -0.79 21.64 2.34
C LYS A 758 0.57 22.37 2.38
N GLY A 759 1.05 22.86 1.25
CA GLY A 759 2.36 23.49 1.10
C GLY A 759 3.54 22.51 1.05
N SER A 760 3.29 21.20 1.04
CA SER A 760 4.33 20.17 1.01
C SER A 760 4.77 19.79 -0.41
N LEU A 761 4.09 20.26 -1.46
CA LEU A 761 4.41 19.98 -2.85
C LEU A 761 4.68 21.26 -3.66
N ALA A 762 5.41 21.11 -4.76
CA ALA A 762 5.72 22.21 -5.67
C ALA A 762 4.48 22.62 -6.46
N GLN A 763 4.34 23.92 -6.74
CA GLN A 763 3.19 24.49 -7.44
C GLN A 763 3.45 24.63 -8.94
N ALA A 764 2.44 24.33 -9.77
CA ALA A 764 2.48 24.57 -11.20
C ALA A 764 2.46 26.07 -11.54
N ILE A 765 3.03 26.43 -12.70
CA ILE A 765 3.05 27.81 -13.19
C ILE A 765 1.67 28.21 -13.69
N LYS A 766 1.03 27.35 -14.48
CA LYS A 766 -0.28 27.64 -15.06
C LYS A 766 -1.42 26.97 -14.27
N PRO A 767 -2.53 27.70 -14.04
CA PRO A 767 -3.77 27.06 -13.64
C PRO A 767 -4.32 26.24 -14.81
N ARG A 768 -4.71 25.02 -14.52
CA ARG A 768 -5.32 24.09 -15.47
C ARG A 768 -6.71 23.78 -14.96
N LEU A 769 -7.76 24.23 -15.63
CA LEU A 769 -9.17 24.12 -15.19
C LEU A 769 -9.92 23.14 -16.09
N TYR A 770 -11.24 23.31 -16.27
CA TYR A 770 -12.03 22.54 -17.23
C TYR A 770 -11.29 22.31 -18.54
N HIS A 771 -11.31 21.06 -19.03
CA HIS A 771 -10.53 20.58 -20.17
C HIS A 771 -9.00 20.55 -20.01
N SER A 772 -8.48 20.58 -18.80
CA SER A 772 -7.12 20.11 -18.58
C SER A 772 -7.06 18.59 -18.62
N SER A 773 -5.85 18.07 -18.81
CA SER A 773 -5.56 16.64 -18.67
C SER A 773 -4.18 16.43 -18.08
N ALA A 774 -4.00 15.30 -17.40
CA ALA A 774 -2.71 14.86 -16.90
C ALA A 774 -2.47 13.36 -17.10
N ILE A 775 -1.25 12.99 -17.48
CA ILE A 775 -0.87 11.59 -17.75
C ILE A 775 0.51 11.25 -17.16
N LEU A 776 0.63 10.03 -16.62
CA LEU A 776 1.90 9.47 -16.12
C LEU A 776 2.80 9.07 -17.29
N LEU A 777 4.09 9.40 -17.23
CA LEU A 777 5.09 9.05 -18.23
C LEU A 777 6.01 7.90 -17.77
N PRO A 778 6.71 7.20 -18.70
CA PRO A 778 7.64 6.12 -18.35
C PRO A 778 8.80 6.52 -17.44
N ASN A 779 9.27 7.77 -17.50
CA ASN A 779 10.26 8.28 -16.53
C ASN A 779 9.64 8.63 -15.17
N CYS A 780 8.38 8.28 -14.93
CA CYS A 780 7.63 8.54 -13.72
C CYS A 780 7.37 10.04 -13.42
N GLN A 781 7.59 10.92 -14.41
CA GLN A 781 7.07 12.28 -14.38
C GLN A 781 5.60 12.30 -14.81
N VAL A 782 4.92 13.40 -14.53
CA VAL A 782 3.54 13.65 -14.94
C VAL A 782 3.52 14.80 -15.92
N MET A 783 2.94 14.59 -17.10
CA MET A 783 2.69 15.64 -18.09
C MET A 783 1.29 16.20 -17.87
N ALA A 784 1.18 17.49 -17.58
CA ALA A 784 -0.09 18.21 -17.49
C ALA A 784 -0.21 19.19 -18.65
N SER A 785 -1.35 19.20 -19.35
CA SER A 785 -1.58 20.07 -20.53
C SER A 785 -3.01 20.64 -20.55
N GLY A 786 -3.24 21.60 -21.45
CA GLY A 786 -4.52 22.30 -21.57
C GLY A 786 -4.70 23.42 -20.54
N SER A 787 -5.71 24.26 -20.64
CA SER A 787 -6.98 24.02 -21.32
C SER A 787 -7.40 25.15 -22.26
N ASP A 788 -8.42 24.88 -23.07
CA ASP A 788 -9.01 25.87 -23.97
C ASP A 788 -9.62 27.08 -23.23
N VAL A 789 -10.06 26.90 -21.98
CA VAL A 789 -10.59 28.00 -21.15
C VAL A 789 -9.51 28.99 -20.69
N THR A 790 -8.25 28.59 -20.72
CA THR A 790 -7.07 29.45 -20.50
C THR A 790 -6.26 29.68 -21.77
N ALA A 791 -6.78 29.26 -22.93
CA ALA A 791 -6.09 29.24 -24.22
C ALA A 791 -4.66 28.62 -24.13
N ASP A 792 -4.48 27.59 -23.30
CA ASP A 792 -3.17 27.02 -23.04
C ASP A 792 -2.82 25.89 -24.02
N THR A 793 -1.90 26.21 -24.94
CA THR A 793 -1.28 25.27 -25.90
C THR A 793 0.09 24.79 -25.43
N THR A 794 0.27 24.68 -24.11
CA THR A 794 1.52 24.23 -23.51
C THR A 794 1.29 23.09 -22.52
N ALA A 795 2.36 22.36 -22.25
CA ALA A 795 2.44 21.33 -21.24
C ALA A 795 3.54 21.66 -20.21
N GLU A 796 3.29 21.25 -18.97
CA GLU A 796 4.24 21.29 -17.86
C GLU A 796 4.50 19.87 -17.36
N PHE A 797 5.69 19.66 -16.80
CA PHE A 797 6.11 18.34 -16.30
C PHE A 797 6.37 18.40 -14.80
N PHE A 798 5.60 17.64 -14.04
CA PHE A 798 5.81 17.47 -12.61
C PHE A 798 6.71 16.26 -12.35
N SER A 799 7.76 16.47 -11.57
CA SER A 799 8.65 15.45 -11.02
C SER A 799 8.24 15.20 -9.58
N PRO A 800 7.59 14.07 -9.27
CA PRO A 800 7.18 13.79 -7.90
C PRO A 800 8.38 13.66 -6.94
N PRO A 801 8.17 13.84 -5.62
CA PRO A 801 9.24 13.76 -4.62
C PRO A 801 10.09 12.49 -4.68
N SER A 802 9.49 11.35 -5.04
CA SER A 802 10.19 10.07 -5.16
C SER A 802 11.30 10.07 -6.22
N LEU A 803 11.25 10.94 -7.24
CA LEU A 803 12.29 11.03 -8.27
C LEU A 803 13.58 11.71 -7.78
N ALA A 804 13.51 12.43 -6.66
CA ALA A 804 14.68 13.07 -6.05
C ALA A 804 15.49 12.10 -5.16
N LEU A 805 14.98 10.90 -4.90
CA LEU A 805 15.66 9.93 -4.04
C LEU A 805 16.83 9.24 -4.77
N PRO A 806 17.99 9.06 -4.11
CA PRO A 806 19.12 8.35 -4.69
C PRO A 806 18.90 6.84 -4.69
N GLY A 807 19.78 6.10 -5.37
CA GLY A 807 19.78 4.62 -5.35
C GLY A 807 18.61 3.97 -6.07
N ARG A 808 17.95 4.71 -6.98
CA ARG A 808 16.84 4.19 -7.78
C ARG A 808 17.31 3.07 -8.72
N PRO A 809 16.62 1.93 -8.77
CA PRO A 809 16.96 0.86 -9.70
C PRO A 809 16.69 1.26 -11.16
N ALA A 810 17.40 0.66 -12.10
CA ALA A 810 17.21 0.85 -13.53
C ALA A 810 16.84 -0.47 -14.19
N ILE A 811 15.63 -0.58 -14.74
CA ILE A 811 15.22 -1.74 -15.53
C ILE A 811 16.01 -1.75 -16.83
N THR A 812 16.69 -2.86 -17.11
CA THR A 812 17.45 -3.07 -18.36
C THR A 812 16.64 -3.87 -19.38
N ARG A 813 15.80 -4.79 -18.92
CA ARG A 813 14.98 -5.64 -19.79
C ARG A 813 13.73 -6.16 -19.08
N VAL A 814 12.64 -6.29 -19.83
CA VAL A 814 11.44 -7.03 -19.42
C VAL A 814 11.10 -8.04 -20.52
N GLY A 815 10.81 -9.28 -20.17
CA GLY A 815 10.44 -10.32 -21.13
C GLY A 815 9.65 -11.46 -20.48
N GLN A 816 9.08 -12.34 -21.29
CA GLN A 816 8.37 -13.53 -20.79
C GLN A 816 9.33 -14.52 -20.13
N PHE A 817 8.80 -15.28 -19.17
CA PHE A 817 9.55 -16.31 -18.47
C PHE A 817 8.79 -17.64 -18.39
N PRO A 818 9.36 -18.75 -18.90
CA PRO A 818 10.59 -18.84 -19.70
C PRO A 818 10.45 -18.11 -21.05
N LEU A 819 11.58 -17.71 -21.66
CA LEU A 819 11.62 -17.00 -22.95
C LEU A 819 11.26 -17.94 -24.11
N ASN A 820 9.97 -18.07 -24.44
CA ASN A 820 9.55 -18.95 -25.54
C ASN A 820 8.23 -18.56 -26.24
N LYS A 821 7.59 -17.47 -25.81
CA LYS A 821 6.33 -17.01 -26.41
C LYS A 821 6.53 -15.70 -27.19
N PRO A 822 5.70 -15.44 -28.22
CA PRO A 822 5.82 -14.23 -29.04
C PRO A 822 5.22 -12.98 -28.40
N ARG A 823 4.36 -13.12 -27.37
CA ARG A 823 3.59 -12.03 -26.75
C ARG A 823 3.25 -12.38 -25.30
N ILE A 824 3.32 -11.40 -24.40
CA ILE A 824 2.91 -11.53 -22.99
C ILE A 824 1.38 -11.64 -22.90
N VAL A 825 0.86 -12.73 -22.34
CA VAL A 825 -0.58 -12.92 -22.12
C VAL A 825 -0.93 -12.87 -20.63
N VAL A 826 -2.21 -12.72 -20.33
CA VAL A 826 -2.74 -12.79 -18.96
C VAL A 826 -2.30 -14.10 -18.29
N GLY A 827 -1.84 -14.02 -17.03
CA GLY A 827 -1.36 -15.18 -16.27
C GLY A 827 0.06 -15.64 -16.55
N ASP A 828 0.76 -15.04 -17.52
CA ASP A 828 2.17 -15.34 -17.73
C ASP A 828 3.05 -14.88 -16.56
N LYS A 829 4.23 -15.48 -16.49
CA LYS A 829 5.36 -14.95 -15.72
C LYS A 829 6.21 -14.07 -16.61
N ILE A 830 6.75 -12.98 -16.05
CA ILE A 830 7.70 -12.11 -16.73
C ILE A 830 8.99 -12.02 -15.92
N ALA A 831 10.13 -12.08 -16.59
CA ALA A 831 11.42 -11.75 -15.99
C ALA A 831 11.68 -10.24 -16.17
N VAL A 832 12.09 -9.59 -15.09
CA VAL A 832 12.51 -8.18 -15.07
C VAL A 832 13.96 -8.14 -14.64
N GLU A 833 14.83 -7.78 -15.57
CA GLU A 833 16.26 -7.56 -15.32
C GLU A 833 16.50 -6.08 -14.99
N PHE A 834 17.42 -5.83 -14.05
CA PHE A 834 17.69 -4.48 -13.58
C PHE A 834 19.12 -4.32 -13.06
N GLN A 835 19.56 -3.06 -13.00
CA GLN A 835 20.73 -2.61 -12.24
C GLN A 835 20.25 -1.95 -10.96
N SER A 836 20.71 -2.42 -9.81
CA SER A 836 20.34 -1.87 -8.51
C SER A 836 21.43 -2.13 -7.48
N THR A 837 21.68 -1.16 -6.60
CA THR A 837 22.55 -1.32 -5.43
C THR A 837 21.81 -1.91 -4.23
N ALA A 838 20.48 -1.91 -4.26
CA ALA A 838 19.62 -2.45 -3.21
C ALA A 838 18.73 -3.59 -3.74
N PRO A 839 18.37 -4.57 -2.90
CA PRO A 839 17.47 -5.65 -3.31
C PRO A 839 16.09 -5.12 -3.74
N ILE A 840 15.59 -5.64 -4.86
CA ILE A 840 14.21 -5.42 -5.30
C ILE A 840 13.26 -6.32 -4.51
N GLU A 841 12.22 -5.73 -3.92
CA GLU A 841 11.26 -6.40 -3.04
C GLU A 841 9.81 -6.22 -3.45
N ARG A 842 9.50 -5.25 -4.31
CA ARG A 842 8.14 -5.02 -4.80
C ARG A 842 8.17 -4.73 -6.29
N ALA A 843 7.04 -4.99 -6.93
CA ALA A 843 6.82 -4.59 -8.32
C ALA A 843 5.37 -4.13 -8.49
N LEU A 844 5.17 -3.10 -9.29
CA LEU A 844 3.87 -2.50 -9.58
C LEU A 844 3.63 -2.54 -11.09
N LEU A 845 2.40 -2.90 -11.45
CA LEU A 845 1.91 -2.86 -12.82
C LEU A 845 0.81 -1.81 -12.94
N ILE A 846 1.01 -0.78 -13.74
CA ILE A 846 0.08 0.35 -13.90
C ILE A 846 -0.48 0.33 -15.31
N ARG A 847 -1.82 0.34 -15.49
CA ARG A 847 -2.42 0.49 -16.83
C ARG A 847 -1.97 1.82 -17.44
N THR A 848 -1.48 1.80 -18.68
CA THR A 848 -1.18 3.06 -19.37
C THR A 848 -2.46 3.85 -19.54
N GLY A 849 -2.45 5.11 -19.12
CA GLY A 849 -3.67 5.91 -19.02
C GLY A 849 -4.22 6.36 -20.36
N ALA A 850 -5.52 6.61 -20.37
CA ALA A 850 -6.20 7.49 -21.29
C ALA A 850 -7.05 8.46 -20.46
N THR A 851 -6.85 9.77 -20.61
CA THR A 851 -7.57 10.78 -19.80
C THR A 851 -8.19 11.90 -20.63
N THR A 852 -9.32 12.40 -20.16
CA THR A 852 -9.97 13.65 -20.59
C THR A 852 -11.01 14.06 -19.54
N HIS A 853 -11.31 15.34 -19.37
CA HIS A 853 -12.44 15.81 -18.53
C HIS A 853 -12.50 15.16 -17.12
N SER A 854 -11.36 15.09 -16.43
CA SER A 854 -11.25 14.48 -15.11
C SER A 854 -11.50 12.95 -15.08
N MET A 855 -11.52 12.28 -16.24
CA MET A 855 -11.88 10.86 -16.41
C MET A 855 -10.66 10.00 -16.76
N PRO A 856 -10.13 9.19 -15.82
CA PRO A 856 -9.04 8.26 -16.09
C PRO A 856 -9.60 6.91 -16.59
N PHE A 857 -9.83 6.78 -17.90
CA PHE A 857 -10.38 5.56 -18.51
C PHE A 857 -9.46 4.36 -18.29
N ASP A 858 -10.05 3.19 -18.01
CA ASP A 858 -9.37 1.91 -17.73
C ASP A 858 -8.35 1.92 -16.58
N ALA A 859 -8.22 3.03 -15.84
CA ALA A 859 -7.20 3.20 -14.82
C ALA A 859 -7.26 2.10 -13.75
N ARG A 860 -6.14 1.38 -13.62
CA ARG A 860 -5.91 0.39 -12.57
C ARG A 860 -4.42 0.21 -12.31
N ALA A 861 -4.07 -0.17 -11.09
CA ALA A 861 -2.72 -0.53 -10.70
C ALA A 861 -2.73 -1.81 -9.85
N LEU A 862 -1.74 -2.68 -10.04
CA LEU A 862 -1.66 -4.02 -9.46
C LEU A 862 -0.25 -4.26 -8.91
N TRP A 863 -0.12 -4.48 -7.60
CA TRP A 863 1.12 -4.95 -7.00
C TRP A 863 1.34 -6.41 -7.38
N LEU A 864 2.49 -6.75 -7.99
CA LEU A 864 2.78 -8.09 -8.47
C LEU A 864 3.65 -8.87 -7.45
N PRO A 865 3.36 -10.17 -7.21
CA PRO A 865 4.23 -11.00 -6.40
C PRO A 865 5.50 -11.36 -7.18
N ILE A 866 6.65 -11.25 -6.50
CA ILE A 866 7.92 -11.83 -6.95
C ILE A 866 7.87 -13.31 -6.60
N VAL A 867 7.87 -14.18 -7.61
CA VAL A 867 7.75 -15.64 -7.45
C VAL A 867 9.06 -16.38 -7.63
N ASP A 868 10.07 -15.71 -8.18
CA ASP A 868 11.42 -16.26 -8.34
C ASP A 868 12.44 -15.12 -8.48
N ARG A 869 13.73 -15.45 -8.32
CA ARG A 869 14.85 -14.53 -8.54
C ARG A 869 15.84 -15.16 -9.52
N VAL A 870 16.28 -14.38 -10.49
CA VAL A 870 17.31 -14.76 -11.47
C VAL A 870 18.54 -13.89 -11.25
N ALA A 871 19.70 -14.30 -11.81
CA ALA A 871 21.00 -13.69 -11.49
C ALA A 871 21.01 -12.14 -11.48
N ASN A 872 20.35 -11.50 -12.45
CA ASN A 872 20.25 -10.04 -12.57
C ASN A 872 18.79 -9.53 -12.55
N GLY A 873 17.87 -10.27 -11.93
CA GLY A 873 16.45 -9.96 -12.08
C GLY A 873 15.50 -10.66 -11.11
N VAL A 874 14.22 -10.34 -11.27
CA VAL A 874 13.12 -10.99 -10.55
C VAL A 874 12.12 -11.54 -11.54
N VAL A 875 11.44 -12.63 -11.18
CA VAL A 875 10.31 -13.16 -11.94
C VAL A 875 9.03 -12.73 -11.26
N LEU A 876 8.19 -12.03 -11.99
CA LEU A 876 6.89 -11.54 -11.54
C LEU A 876 5.77 -12.41 -12.10
N GLN A 877 4.77 -12.71 -11.29
CA GLN A 877 3.58 -13.42 -11.74
C GLN A 877 2.47 -12.42 -12.06
N LEU A 878 2.06 -12.36 -13.33
CA LEU A 878 0.88 -11.60 -13.73
C LEU A 878 -0.40 -12.29 -13.21
N PRO A 879 -1.43 -11.55 -12.79
CA PRO A 879 -2.73 -12.14 -12.46
C PRO A 879 -3.25 -13.03 -13.58
N ALA A 880 -3.71 -14.24 -13.23
CA ALA A 880 -4.24 -15.20 -14.19
C ALA A 880 -5.67 -14.90 -14.67
N SER A 881 -6.40 -14.03 -13.95
CA SER A 881 -7.75 -13.64 -14.33
C SER A 881 -7.74 -12.40 -15.22
N PRO A 882 -8.32 -12.47 -16.44
CA PRO A 882 -8.45 -11.31 -17.33
C PRO A 882 -9.46 -10.28 -16.79
N ASN A 883 -10.22 -10.61 -15.76
CA ASN A 883 -11.10 -9.66 -15.06
C ASN A 883 -10.29 -8.67 -14.20
N VAL A 884 -9.18 -9.16 -13.62
CA VAL A 884 -8.25 -8.34 -12.82
C VAL A 884 -7.26 -7.64 -13.76
N LEU A 885 -6.60 -8.41 -14.62
CA LEU A 885 -5.65 -7.93 -15.62
C LEU A 885 -6.31 -7.89 -16.99
N VAL A 886 -7.10 -6.86 -17.22
CA VAL A 886 -7.76 -6.62 -18.52
C VAL A 886 -6.71 -6.45 -19.62
N PRO A 887 -6.87 -7.02 -20.82
CA PRO A 887 -5.90 -6.85 -21.90
C PRO A 887 -5.62 -5.38 -22.23
N GLY A 888 -4.36 -5.03 -22.44
CA GLY A 888 -3.93 -3.66 -22.75
C GLY A 888 -2.45 -3.40 -22.50
N MET A 889 -2.07 -2.13 -22.55
CA MET A 889 -0.71 -1.67 -22.26
C MET A 889 -0.55 -1.34 -20.78
N TYR A 890 0.60 -1.72 -20.21
CA TYR A 890 0.92 -1.55 -18.80
C TYR A 890 2.36 -1.11 -18.61
N MET A 891 2.60 -0.33 -17.58
CA MET A 891 3.93 0.07 -17.11
C MET A 891 4.34 -0.82 -15.94
N VAL A 892 5.46 -1.52 -16.07
CA VAL A 892 6.11 -2.29 -14.99
C VAL A 892 7.10 -1.37 -14.28
N VAL A 893 7.01 -1.32 -12.96
CA VAL A 893 7.95 -0.60 -12.09
C VAL A 893 8.44 -1.56 -11.01
N VAL A 894 9.73 -1.53 -10.69
CA VAL A 894 10.31 -2.29 -9.58
C VAL A 894 10.78 -1.37 -8.46
N HIS A 895 10.70 -1.85 -7.22
CA HIS A 895 10.96 -1.07 -6.02
C HIS A 895 11.88 -1.82 -5.07
N THR A 896 12.67 -1.05 -4.32
CA THR A 896 13.39 -1.59 -3.17
C THR A 896 12.43 -1.90 -2.01
N ALA A 897 12.96 -2.21 -0.82
CA ALA A 897 12.14 -2.32 0.39
C ALA A 897 11.40 -1.02 0.73
N ASP A 898 12.01 0.15 0.45
CA ASP A 898 11.30 1.42 0.43
C ASP A 898 10.65 1.60 -0.94
N ARG A 899 9.32 1.60 -0.98
CA ARG A 899 8.55 1.78 -2.21
C ARG A 899 8.73 3.15 -2.86
N ASN A 900 9.24 4.15 -2.14
CA ASN A 900 9.55 5.44 -2.74
C ASN A 900 10.84 5.38 -3.59
N VAL A 901 11.72 4.41 -3.35
CA VAL A 901 12.90 4.17 -4.18
C VAL A 901 12.55 3.15 -5.26
N HIS A 902 12.20 3.67 -6.44
CA HIS A 902 11.64 2.89 -7.54
C HIS A 902 12.30 3.20 -8.88
N SER A 903 12.20 2.26 -9.81
CA SER A 903 12.70 2.42 -11.17
C SER A 903 11.88 3.42 -11.98
N ASN A 904 12.39 3.79 -13.16
CA ASN A 904 11.49 4.22 -14.22
C ASN A 904 10.58 3.06 -14.63
N GLY A 905 9.44 3.39 -15.21
CA GLY A 905 8.52 2.42 -15.75
C GLY A 905 8.95 1.89 -17.12
N HIS A 906 8.69 0.60 -17.36
CA HIS A 906 8.88 -0.06 -18.64
C HIS A 906 7.52 -0.48 -19.21
N ILE A 907 7.15 0.00 -20.40
CA ILE A 907 5.85 -0.33 -20.99
C ILE A 907 5.90 -1.73 -21.62
N ILE A 908 4.93 -2.56 -21.27
CA ILE A 908 4.65 -3.86 -21.88
C ILE A 908 3.22 -3.88 -22.42
N SER A 909 2.94 -4.79 -23.35
CA SER A 909 1.59 -5.08 -23.81
C SER A 909 1.18 -6.47 -23.33
N VAL A 910 0.02 -6.53 -22.68
CA VAL A 910 -0.56 -7.77 -22.15
C VAL A 910 -1.81 -8.09 -22.97
N TYR A 911 -1.81 -9.26 -23.61
CA TYR A 911 -2.92 -9.73 -24.44
C TYR A 911 -3.83 -10.67 -23.64
N GLY A 912 -5.10 -10.76 -24.04
CA GLY A 912 -6.00 -11.81 -23.55
C GLY A 912 -5.56 -13.18 -24.08
N ASN A 913 -6.00 -14.23 -23.37
CA ASN A 913 -5.80 -15.62 -23.80
C ASN A 913 -6.62 -15.99 -25.04
#